data_AF-A0AAD4K9Z8-F1
#
_entry.id   AF-A0AAD4K9Z8-F1
#
_cell.length_a   1.000
_cell.length_b   1.000
_cell.length_c   1.000
_cell.angle_alpha   90.00
_cell.angle_beta   90.00
_cell.angle_gamma   90.00
#
_symmetry.space_group_name_H-M   'P 1'
#
loop_
_entity.id
_entity.type
_entity.pdbx_description
1 polymer ?
#
loop_
_entity_poly.entity_id
_entity_poly.type
_entity_poly.pdbx_seq_one_letter_code
_entity_poly.pdbx_strand_id
1 'polypeptide(L)'
;MDEDDNISNADISIDDDDDDDQTTTATTTASQQQQQRQRADDDDESSDVDLQFQLTNVTNRSTSGGGGGAAPTVVPPATTTAASAGIDNSPFHDWDSQTTQTPRSSSQVGGSGGIAVDDDGSAAAAAAAAGAGGAKPSFFFGTSSFILRSRKEVAALINTECCRGSPTPDLDSIMDTLFNPGTPIDNPDNIEWIRWLIAGGRTPKEFVKIVRSYDNHAKCGLVWVPHVVAYRCRTCGISPCMSICRDCFKKGNHTNHDFNMFLSQAGGACDCGDTSVMKAEGFCSDHGINNRVNRDPVPNNLLAVAEAIMPKLLFRLLQHFREHSDSSLQPHSVTSYSCEAFATMLIDLNNMGEIMRKVMTRTLINADVYSYFMETPCQDTRNGRFLKANREKYEDAVNRFPNPEPPDEYRDLPALGNKLVHTTLLEEFIFWTFKFEFPQTLVCFLLNMLPDQDYKEHLTRTFVMHYSRIPSVLEMSRDPDTLSNRVVHMSVQLFSNESLALKMVNELSLLHVMIISLKLMMSKILIQNTLHDPKKNFHFVIDCTRQVMKDHCYWPLVSDFNNVLSHESVALVFLRDDNLIDMWFQFLQMLQGMNVNVRETASHVEFEPNSYYAAFSCELEASAYPMWSIISHLQDGTHAHLARKIINYCVTTLHEWLDSIYIKEPKLSLEEMMQASFHFPLHRYLAAFVCQAVTKMGISLSEVLPSRPDILPLLMIHPLRVQVSVQFINRT
;
A
#
# COMPACT_ATOMS: atom_id res chain seq x y z
N MET A 1 -47.39 -38.99 -18.25
CA MET A 1 -48.23 -37.88 -18.70
C MET A 1 -47.29 -36.73 -18.96
N ASP A 2 -46.29 -36.93 -19.83
CA ASP A 2 -46.37 -37.01 -21.32
C ASP A 2 -46.48 -35.55 -21.82
N GLU A 3 -45.64 -35.00 -22.69
CA GLU A 3 -44.65 -35.52 -23.63
C GLU A 3 -43.73 -34.35 -24.02
N ASP A 4 -42.55 -34.69 -24.54
CA ASP A 4 -41.60 -33.81 -25.24
C ASP A 4 -42.23 -33.13 -26.46
N ASP A 5 -41.69 -31.99 -26.89
CA ASP A 5 -41.32 -31.84 -28.31
C ASP A 5 -40.22 -30.80 -28.52
N ASN A 6 -39.13 -31.34 -29.03
CA ASN A 6 -37.95 -30.70 -29.59
C ASN A 6 -38.27 -30.25 -31.04
N ILE A 7 -37.56 -29.28 -31.60
CA ILE A 7 -37.05 -29.30 -32.99
C ILE A 7 -36.26 -28.01 -33.29
N SER A 8 -35.02 -28.27 -33.70
CA SER A 8 -34.02 -27.39 -34.30
C SER A 8 -34.29 -27.12 -35.79
N ASN A 9 -33.59 -26.11 -36.34
CA ASN A 9 -32.86 -26.08 -37.64
C ASN A 9 -32.87 -24.64 -38.17
N ALA A 10 -31.73 -23.96 -38.35
CA ALA A 10 -30.57 -24.19 -39.23
C ALA A 10 -30.63 -23.28 -40.48
N ASP A 11 -29.57 -22.48 -40.61
CA ASP A 11 -28.90 -21.92 -41.80
C ASP A 11 -29.62 -21.94 -43.15
N ILE A 12 -29.70 -20.77 -43.82
CA ILE A 12 -29.38 -20.61 -45.25
C ILE A 12 -28.84 -19.17 -45.50
N SER A 13 -27.66 -19.10 -46.10
CA SER A 13 -26.95 -17.94 -46.68
C SER A 13 -27.56 -17.47 -48.02
N ILE A 14 -27.22 -16.26 -48.49
CA ILE A 14 -26.80 -15.95 -49.88
C ILE A 14 -26.41 -14.47 -49.99
N ASP A 15 -25.35 -14.26 -50.78
CA ASP A 15 -24.53 -13.08 -51.02
C ASP A 15 -25.18 -11.95 -51.88
N ASP A 16 -24.58 -10.77 -51.73
CA ASP A 16 -24.16 -9.74 -52.70
C ASP A 16 -24.91 -9.56 -54.04
N ASP A 17 -25.21 -8.29 -54.38
CA ASP A 17 -24.72 -7.62 -55.60
C ASP A 17 -25.14 -6.13 -55.64
N ASP A 18 -24.11 -5.29 -55.60
CA ASP A 18 -23.75 -4.09 -56.36
C ASP A 18 -24.76 -3.16 -57.11
N ASP A 19 -24.29 -1.90 -57.12
CA ASP A 19 -24.30 -0.91 -58.21
C ASP A 19 -25.35 0.23 -58.30
N ASP A 20 -24.80 1.42 -58.00
CA ASP A 20 -24.69 2.62 -58.84
C ASP A 20 -25.77 3.73 -58.92
N ASP A 21 -25.22 4.92 -58.66
CA ASP A 21 -25.29 6.16 -59.44
C ASP A 21 -26.00 7.42 -58.86
N GLN A 22 -25.12 8.28 -58.33
CA GLN A 22 -24.96 9.74 -58.48
C GLN A 22 -26.15 10.65 -58.84
N THR A 23 -26.25 11.75 -58.08
CA THR A 23 -26.04 13.18 -58.48
C THR A 23 -26.90 14.08 -57.58
N THR A 24 -26.38 15.06 -56.84
CA THR A 24 -26.03 16.41 -57.35
C THR A 24 -25.46 17.29 -56.20
N THR A 25 -24.29 17.91 -56.43
CA THR A 25 -23.88 19.33 -56.24
C THR A 25 -24.46 20.16 -55.05
N ALA A 26 -23.78 21.06 -54.32
CA ALA A 26 -22.55 21.82 -54.54
C ALA A 26 -22.11 22.61 -53.26
N THR A 27 -20.80 22.66 -53.00
CA THR A 27 -19.95 23.82 -52.63
C THR A 27 -20.23 24.82 -51.48
N THR A 28 -19.11 25.06 -50.75
CA THR A 28 -18.49 26.35 -50.30
C THR A 28 -18.73 26.95 -48.89
N THR A 29 -17.69 26.79 -48.06
CA THR A 29 -16.90 27.80 -47.31
C THR A 29 -17.56 28.86 -46.40
N ALA A 30 -17.08 28.80 -45.15
CA ALA A 30 -16.45 29.88 -44.35
C ALA A 30 -17.28 30.81 -43.44
N SER A 31 -16.72 30.93 -42.23
CA SER A 31 -16.59 32.11 -41.36
C SER A 31 -17.73 32.60 -40.46
N GLN A 32 -17.38 32.60 -39.16
CA GLN A 32 -17.52 33.69 -38.17
C GLN A 32 -18.87 33.98 -37.49
N GLN A 33 -18.83 33.74 -36.16
CA GLN A 33 -19.18 34.66 -35.06
C GLN A 33 -20.63 35.11 -34.82
N GLN A 34 -21.04 34.78 -33.59
CA GLN A 34 -21.69 35.62 -32.58
C GLN A 34 -23.22 35.88 -32.65
N GLN A 35 -23.87 35.27 -31.64
CA GLN A 35 -24.73 35.89 -30.63
C GLN A 35 -26.19 36.28 -30.97
N GLN A 36 -27.08 35.62 -30.22
CA GLN A 36 -28.20 36.14 -29.39
C GLN A 36 -29.64 35.69 -29.73
N ARG A 37 -30.22 35.02 -28.71
CA ARG A 37 -31.58 35.13 -28.14
C ARG A 37 -32.76 34.34 -28.75
N GLN A 38 -33.14 33.32 -27.96
CA GLN A 38 -34.43 33.08 -27.29
C GLN A 38 -35.68 32.57 -28.06
N ARG A 39 -36.15 31.39 -27.57
CA ARG A 39 -37.53 30.85 -27.41
C ARG A 39 -38.24 30.36 -28.70
N ALA A 40 -38.92 29.22 -28.78
CA ALA A 40 -39.51 28.30 -27.79
C ALA A 40 -39.77 26.88 -28.39
N ASP A 41 -39.98 25.92 -27.48
CA ASP A 41 -40.80 24.69 -27.49
C ASP A 41 -40.63 23.56 -28.54
N ASP A 42 -40.25 22.36 -28.05
CA ASP A 42 -40.94 21.04 -28.16
C ASP A 42 -39.97 19.84 -28.10
N ASP A 43 -40.18 19.00 -27.07
CA ASP A 43 -40.06 17.54 -26.91
C ASP A 43 -39.02 16.72 -27.73
N ASP A 44 -38.08 16.04 -27.04
CA ASP A 44 -38.10 14.58 -26.76
C ASP A 44 -36.74 13.99 -26.30
N GLU A 45 -36.87 13.02 -25.40
CA GLU A 45 -35.96 12.04 -24.81
C GLU A 45 -34.57 11.76 -25.43
N SER A 46 -33.50 11.87 -24.62
CA SER A 46 -32.66 10.73 -24.22
C SER A 46 -31.57 11.16 -23.22
N SER A 47 -31.47 10.43 -22.11
CA SER A 47 -30.63 10.72 -20.96
C SER A 47 -29.32 9.92 -21.02
N ASP A 48 -28.21 10.60 -21.27
CA ASP A 48 -26.87 10.18 -20.83
C ASP A 48 -26.36 11.25 -19.85
N VAL A 49 -26.38 10.91 -18.56
CA VAL A 49 -26.02 11.84 -17.47
C VAL A 49 -24.57 11.60 -17.06
N ASP A 50 -23.69 12.43 -17.64
CA ASP A 50 -22.38 12.77 -17.09
C ASP A 50 -22.57 13.78 -15.94
N LEU A 51 -22.23 13.41 -14.70
CA LEU A 51 -22.28 14.29 -13.53
C LEU A 51 -20.90 14.82 -13.16
N GLN A 52 -20.61 16.03 -13.66
CA GLN A 52 -19.49 16.87 -13.23
C GLN A 52 -19.97 17.77 -12.08
N PHE A 53 -19.43 17.58 -10.87
CA PHE A 53 -19.80 18.39 -9.69
C PHE A 53 -19.04 19.73 -9.65
N GLN A 54 -19.78 20.84 -9.54
CA GLN A 54 -19.26 22.17 -9.25
C GLN A 54 -19.20 22.43 -7.73
N LEU A 55 -18.03 22.90 -7.27
CA LEU A 55 -17.74 23.36 -5.92
C LEU A 55 -18.37 24.74 -5.65
N THR A 56 -19.13 24.86 -4.55
CA THR A 56 -19.53 26.15 -3.98
C THR A 56 -18.72 26.47 -2.72
N ASN A 57 -17.99 27.58 -2.77
CA ASN A 57 -17.25 28.20 -1.66
C ASN A 57 -18.19 28.76 -0.59
N VAL A 58 -17.97 28.44 0.69
CA VAL A 58 -18.49 29.22 1.83
C VAL A 58 -17.38 29.47 2.85
N THR A 59 -17.32 30.73 3.26
CA THR A 59 -16.30 31.45 4.01
C THR A 59 -16.27 31.16 5.51
N ASN A 60 -15.05 31.10 6.06
CA ASN A 60 -14.69 31.02 7.48
C ASN A 60 -15.34 32.09 8.37
N ARG A 61 -15.80 31.68 9.56
CA ARG A 61 -15.91 32.54 10.75
C ARG A 61 -15.16 31.91 11.92
N SER A 62 -14.14 32.63 12.35
CA SER A 62 -13.30 32.37 13.53
C SER A 62 -14.00 32.78 14.82
N THR A 63 -13.90 31.94 15.85
CA THR A 63 -14.11 32.34 17.26
C THR A 63 -12.95 31.85 18.11
N SER A 64 -12.26 32.83 18.69
CA SER A 64 -11.23 32.74 19.72
C SER A 64 -11.82 32.41 21.09
N GLY A 65 -11.17 31.54 21.86
CA GLY A 65 -11.41 31.35 23.29
C GLY A 65 -10.14 30.81 23.95
N GLY A 66 -9.53 31.62 24.82
CA GLY A 66 -8.29 31.30 25.53
C GLY A 66 -8.51 30.82 26.97
N GLY A 67 -7.37 30.50 27.62
CA GLY A 67 -7.24 30.10 29.03
C GLY A 67 -6.73 28.66 29.10
N GLY A 68 -5.53 28.33 29.60
CA GLY A 68 -4.76 28.93 30.68
C GLY A 68 -4.77 27.95 31.86
N GLY A 69 -3.68 27.22 32.09
CA GLY A 69 -3.58 26.28 33.22
C GLY A 69 -2.23 25.56 33.26
N ALA A 70 -1.40 25.95 34.22
CA ALA A 70 -0.02 25.54 34.42
C ALA A 70 0.13 24.15 35.07
N ALA A 71 1.32 23.59 34.87
CA ALA A 71 1.85 22.32 35.40
C ALA A 71 1.91 22.24 36.95
N PRO A 72 2.26 21.07 37.50
CA PRO A 72 3.69 20.89 37.80
C PRO A 72 4.26 19.49 37.53
N THR A 73 5.54 19.54 37.20
CA THR A 73 6.58 18.50 37.06
C THR A 73 6.86 17.73 38.36
N VAL A 74 7.09 16.43 38.23
CA VAL A 74 7.78 15.59 39.24
C VAL A 74 8.89 14.80 38.54
N VAL A 75 10.11 14.93 39.08
CA VAL A 75 11.37 14.33 38.63
C VAL A 75 11.67 13.07 39.46
N PRO A 76 12.25 12.01 38.88
CA PRO A 76 13.10 11.08 39.62
C PRO A 76 14.53 10.98 39.04
N PRO A 77 15.47 10.38 39.79
CA PRO A 77 16.86 10.82 39.83
C PRO A 77 17.84 10.05 38.93
N ALA A 78 18.99 10.69 38.72
CA ALA A 78 20.15 10.24 37.97
C ALA A 78 20.76 8.94 38.49
N THR A 79 21.20 8.09 37.55
CA THR A 79 22.13 6.99 37.82
C THR A 79 23.41 7.15 37.00
N THR A 80 24.49 6.83 37.70
CA THR A 80 25.92 6.95 37.44
C THR A 80 26.41 6.32 36.13
N THR A 81 27.28 7.05 35.43
CA THR A 81 28.06 6.63 34.27
C THR A 81 29.28 5.80 34.68
N ALA A 82 29.51 4.69 33.98
CA ALA A 82 30.77 3.96 33.97
C ALA A 82 31.47 4.18 32.63
N ALA A 83 32.70 4.69 32.68
CA ALA A 83 33.53 4.96 31.52
C ALA A 83 34.09 3.66 30.93
N SER A 84 33.98 3.48 29.61
CA SER A 84 34.79 2.53 28.85
C SER A 84 35.39 3.24 27.64
N ALA A 85 36.70 3.06 27.47
CA ALA A 85 37.51 3.65 26.43
C ALA A 85 37.21 2.98 25.07
N GLY A 86 36.92 3.80 24.06
CA GLY A 86 36.68 3.36 22.69
C GLY A 86 37.34 4.33 21.71
N ILE A 87 38.09 3.76 20.78
CA ILE A 87 38.92 4.39 19.74
C ILE A 87 38.09 5.36 18.87
N ASP A 88 38.51 6.62 18.78
CA ASP A 88 37.95 7.65 17.92
C ASP A 88 38.16 7.33 16.44
N ASN A 89 37.08 6.98 15.74
CA ASN A 89 36.94 7.09 14.29
C ASN A 89 35.58 7.76 14.01
N SER A 90 35.53 9.08 14.21
CA SER A 90 34.38 9.93 13.87
C SER A 90 34.61 10.56 12.49
N PRO A 91 33.74 10.33 11.48
CA PRO A 91 33.87 10.94 10.15
C PRO A 91 33.30 12.37 10.05
N PHE A 92 32.74 12.94 11.13
CA PHE A 92 32.09 14.25 11.09
C PHE A 92 33.06 15.41 11.32
N HIS A 93 33.24 16.26 10.30
CA HIS A 93 33.89 17.58 10.41
C HIS A 93 32.84 18.71 10.47
N ASP A 94 33.10 19.72 11.29
CA ASP A 94 32.20 20.83 11.60
C ASP A 94 31.99 21.77 10.40
N TRP A 95 30.73 21.99 10.00
CA TRP A 95 30.34 22.65 8.74
C TRP A 95 30.48 24.19 8.73
N ASP A 96 30.67 24.86 9.88
CA ASP A 96 30.61 26.33 9.97
C ASP A 96 31.94 27.01 10.38
N SER A 97 33.10 26.43 10.05
CA SER A 97 34.41 27.11 10.27
C SER A 97 34.90 27.92 9.06
N GLN A 98 34.03 28.55 8.28
CA GLN A 98 34.45 29.58 7.31
C GLN A 98 33.39 30.69 7.15
N THR A 99 33.37 31.65 8.06
CA THR A 99 33.05 33.05 7.72
C THR A 99 33.84 33.99 8.63
N THR A 100 34.82 34.66 8.03
CA THR A 100 35.70 35.66 8.63
C THR A 100 34.91 36.89 9.10
N GLN A 101 35.00 37.17 10.40
CA GLN A 101 34.71 38.49 10.96
C GLN A 101 35.71 39.51 10.44
N THR A 102 35.21 40.57 9.81
CA THR A 102 35.91 41.85 9.64
C THR A 102 36.04 42.55 11.00
N PRO A 103 37.24 42.97 11.46
CA PRO A 103 37.33 43.94 12.53
C PRO A 103 37.43 45.35 11.97
N ARG A 104 36.59 46.22 12.53
CA ARG A 104 36.63 47.67 12.39
C ARG A 104 37.90 48.25 13.02
N SER A 105 38.32 49.35 12.43
CA SER A 105 39.37 50.28 12.82
C SER A 105 39.35 50.72 14.30
N SER A 106 40.52 50.71 14.93
CA SER A 106 40.90 51.70 15.94
C SER A 106 42.42 51.86 15.98
N SER A 107 42.83 53.12 15.85
CA SER A 107 44.15 53.73 16.03
C SER A 107 45.03 53.22 17.19
N GLN A 108 46.34 53.07 16.96
CA GLN A 108 47.41 53.93 17.53
C GLN A 108 48.83 53.32 17.37
N VAL A 109 49.73 54.15 16.78
CA VAL A 109 51.13 54.47 17.16
C VAL A 109 52.24 53.40 17.21
N GLY A 110 53.31 53.70 16.44
CA GLY A 110 54.73 53.34 16.68
C GLY A 110 55.17 52.02 16.04
N GLY A 111 56.23 51.88 15.26
CA GLY A 111 57.40 52.72 14.96
C GLY A 111 58.57 51.77 14.67
N SER A 112 59.41 52.10 13.65
CA SER A 112 60.71 51.47 13.27
C SER A 112 60.68 50.01 12.79
N GLY A 113 61.40 49.56 11.76
CA GLY A 113 62.51 50.12 10.98
C GLY A 113 63.58 49.04 10.74
N GLY A 114 64.01 48.85 9.47
CA GLY A 114 65.14 47.98 9.04
C GLY A 114 64.66 46.84 8.10
N ILE A 115 64.89 46.81 6.78
CA ILE A 115 66.16 46.81 5.99
C ILE A 115 67.05 45.65 6.48
N ALA A 116 67.48 44.65 5.71
CA ALA A 116 67.88 44.49 4.30
C ALA A 116 68.04 42.97 4.01
N VAL A 117 67.75 42.44 2.80
CA VAL A 117 68.71 41.95 1.75
C VAL A 117 69.85 41.06 2.28
N ASP A 118 70.26 39.93 1.71
CA ASP A 118 70.39 39.38 0.34
C ASP A 118 70.68 37.85 0.54
N ASP A 119 70.21 36.89 -0.27
CA ASP A 119 70.58 36.49 -1.65
C ASP A 119 71.51 35.26 -1.70
N ASP A 120 71.29 34.46 -2.74
CA ASP A 120 72.12 33.39 -3.33
C ASP A 120 72.50 32.14 -2.51
N GLY A 121 72.57 30.92 -3.08
CA GLY A 121 72.52 30.50 -4.48
C GLY A 121 73.49 29.34 -4.75
N SER A 122 73.00 28.28 -5.40
CA SER A 122 73.73 27.19 -6.10
C SER A 122 74.40 26.09 -5.22
N ALA A 123 74.05 24.79 -5.32
CA ALA A 123 74.19 23.81 -6.42
C ALA A 123 75.56 23.10 -6.49
N ALA A 124 75.60 21.78 -6.21
CA ALA A 124 76.10 20.73 -7.12
C ALA A 124 76.39 19.36 -6.45
N ALA A 125 75.83 18.31 -7.07
CA ALA A 125 76.40 17.00 -7.41
C ALA A 125 76.75 15.88 -6.38
N ALA A 126 75.94 14.82 -6.46
CA ALA A 126 76.28 13.39 -6.68
C ALA A 126 77.06 12.56 -5.63
N ALA A 127 76.40 11.55 -5.06
CA ALA A 127 76.81 10.12 -5.12
C ALA A 127 75.77 9.21 -4.42
N ALA A 128 75.63 7.99 -4.93
CA ALA A 128 74.61 7.00 -4.59
C ALA A 128 74.82 6.29 -3.24
N ALA A 129 73.73 5.98 -2.55
CA ALA A 129 73.65 4.88 -1.58
C ALA A 129 72.20 4.36 -1.50
N ALA A 130 72.04 3.06 -1.73
CA ALA A 130 70.79 2.34 -1.60
C ALA A 130 70.37 2.27 -0.12
N GLY A 131 69.12 2.68 0.17
CA GLY A 131 68.48 2.53 1.46
C GLY A 131 66.98 2.35 1.26
N ALA A 132 66.48 1.17 1.60
CA ALA A 132 65.06 0.87 1.62
C ALA A 132 64.37 1.74 2.69
N GLY A 133 63.35 2.52 2.28
CA GLY A 133 62.57 3.32 3.21
C GLY A 133 61.54 4.23 2.52
N GLY A 134 60.26 3.88 2.68
CA GLY A 134 59.12 4.78 2.81
C GLY A 134 58.89 5.92 1.80
N ALA A 135 57.84 5.77 0.97
CA ALA A 135 56.74 6.75 0.87
C ALA A 135 55.63 6.17 -0.02
N LYS A 136 54.54 5.67 0.57
CA LYS A 136 53.25 5.62 -0.13
C LYS A 136 52.77 7.08 -0.19
N PRO A 137 52.42 7.64 -1.35
CA PRO A 137 51.79 8.95 -1.37
C PRO A 137 50.38 8.80 -0.78
N SER A 138 50.24 9.14 0.50
CA SER A 138 48.95 9.43 1.12
C SER A 138 48.53 10.81 0.63
N PHE A 139 47.73 10.83 -0.44
CA PHE A 139 47.08 12.06 -0.86
C PHE A 139 45.92 12.34 0.10
N PHE A 140 46.12 13.27 1.03
CA PHE A 140 45.01 13.92 1.73
C PHE A 140 44.49 15.04 0.82
N PHE A 141 43.26 14.92 0.32
CA PHE A 141 42.64 15.95 -0.50
C PHE A 141 41.75 16.84 0.38
N GLY A 142 42.09 18.13 0.49
CA GLY A 142 41.16 19.11 1.04
C GLY A 142 40.00 19.35 0.07
N THR A 143 38.83 19.70 0.61
CA THR A 143 37.60 20.07 -0.14
C THR A 143 37.83 21.05 -1.29
N SER A 144 38.91 21.85 -1.24
CA SER A 144 39.32 22.81 -2.26
C SER A 144 39.80 22.17 -3.58
N SER A 145 40.23 20.90 -3.59
CA SER A 145 40.72 20.22 -4.81
C SER A 145 39.61 19.69 -5.72
N PHE A 146 38.36 19.58 -5.22
CA PHE A 146 37.23 19.09 -6.00
C PHE A 146 36.59 20.18 -6.88
N ILE A 147 36.74 21.45 -6.49
CA ILE A 147 36.14 22.62 -7.16
C ILE A 147 36.71 22.83 -8.57
N LEU A 148 37.93 22.36 -8.84
CA LEU A 148 38.60 22.48 -10.15
C LEU A 148 38.42 21.26 -11.06
N ARG A 149 37.76 20.19 -10.59
CA ARG A 149 37.61 18.92 -11.32
C ARG A 149 36.18 18.74 -11.81
N SER A 150 36.03 18.11 -12.96
CA SER A 150 34.72 17.72 -13.48
C SER A 150 34.09 16.61 -12.62
N ARG A 151 32.74 16.52 -12.60
CA ARG A 151 32.00 15.43 -11.92
C ARG A 151 32.52 14.05 -12.28
N LYS A 152 32.89 13.88 -13.56
CA LYS A 152 33.44 12.65 -14.11
C LYS A 152 34.77 12.27 -13.45
N GLU A 153 35.69 13.22 -13.31
CA GLU A 153 37.00 12.98 -12.69
C GLU A 153 36.87 12.66 -11.21
N VAL A 154 36.01 13.40 -10.49
CA VAL A 154 35.74 13.14 -9.07
C VAL A 154 35.14 11.75 -8.90
N ALA A 155 34.11 11.40 -9.67
CA ALA A 155 33.48 10.09 -9.60
C ALA A 155 34.44 8.93 -9.94
N ALA A 156 35.36 9.13 -10.88
CA ALA A 156 36.38 8.12 -11.21
C ALA A 156 37.35 7.87 -10.05
N LEU A 157 37.75 8.93 -9.33
CA LEU A 157 38.61 8.83 -8.17
C LEU A 157 37.93 8.10 -7.02
N ILE A 158 36.69 8.51 -6.69
CA ILE A 158 35.86 7.87 -5.66
C ILE A 158 35.62 6.39 -5.98
N ASN A 159 35.34 6.07 -7.25
CA ASN A 159 35.21 4.67 -7.66
C ASN A 159 36.50 3.88 -7.43
N THR A 160 37.64 4.46 -7.76
CA THR A 160 38.96 3.83 -7.51
C THR A 160 39.20 3.60 -6.01
N GLU A 161 38.78 4.53 -5.17
CA GLU A 161 38.87 4.42 -3.70
C GLU A 161 37.96 3.30 -3.16
N CYS A 162 36.69 3.29 -3.56
CA CYS A 162 35.72 2.26 -3.15
C CYS A 162 36.15 0.85 -3.59
N CYS A 163 36.73 0.72 -4.79
CA CYS A 163 37.27 -0.54 -5.31
C CYS A 163 38.41 -1.13 -4.45
N ARG A 164 39.08 -0.32 -3.62
CA ARG A 164 40.25 -0.74 -2.82
C ARG A 164 39.88 -1.27 -1.44
N GLY A 165 38.62 -1.08 -0.99
CA GLY A 165 38.14 -1.54 0.31
C GLY A 165 38.79 -0.85 1.53
N SER A 166 39.44 0.30 1.33
CA SER A 166 39.99 1.15 2.39
C SER A 166 38.95 2.17 2.87
N PRO A 167 39.15 2.84 4.04
CA PRO A 167 38.31 3.98 4.43
C PRO A 167 38.22 4.99 3.29
N THR A 168 37.03 5.54 3.06
CA THR A 168 36.72 6.45 1.95
C THR A 168 36.41 7.88 2.45
N PRO A 169 37.37 8.59 3.08
CA PRO A 169 37.12 9.89 3.70
C PRO A 169 36.67 10.96 2.69
N ASP A 170 37.14 10.89 1.44
CA ASP A 170 36.73 11.81 0.38
C ASP A 170 35.26 11.59 0.02
N LEU A 171 34.83 10.32 -0.08
CA LEU A 171 33.42 9.99 -0.29
C LEU A 171 32.56 10.45 0.90
N ASP A 172 33.01 10.23 2.14
CA ASP A 172 32.28 10.64 3.34
C ASP A 172 32.03 12.15 3.36
N SER A 173 33.05 12.96 3.05
CA SER A 173 32.92 14.42 2.97
C SER A 173 31.94 14.87 1.87
N ILE A 174 31.99 14.22 0.70
CA ILE A 174 31.05 14.51 -0.40
C ILE A 174 29.62 14.11 0.00
N MET A 175 29.44 12.94 0.62
CA MET A 175 28.14 12.45 1.07
C MET A 175 27.52 13.39 2.13
N ASP A 176 28.32 13.89 3.07
CA ASP A 176 27.85 14.83 4.08
C ASP A 176 27.37 16.16 3.47
N THR A 177 27.92 16.55 2.32
CA THR A 177 27.47 17.72 1.56
C THR A 177 26.21 17.42 0.76
N LEU A 178 26.20 16.33 -0.02
CA LEU A 178 25.09 16.00 -0.95
C LEU A 178 23.81 15.55 -0.23
N PHE A 179 23.95 14.86 0.90
CA PHE A 179 22.83 14.40 1.72
C PHE A 179 22.53 15.34 2.89
N ASN A 180 23.01 16.59 2.84
CA ASN A 180 22.73 17.57 3.87
C ASN A 180 21.22 17.92 3.90
N PRO A 181 20.52 17.68 5.02
CA PRO A 181 19.09 17.99 5.13
C PRO A 181 18.76 19.49 5.01
N GLY A 182 19.74 20.37 5.27
CA GLY A 182 19.61 21.80 5.05
C GLY A 182 19.51 22.21 3.57
N THR A 183 19.75 21.27 2.64
CA THR A 183 19.48 21.46 1.21
C THR A 183 18.16 20.79 0.81
N PRO A 184 17.33 21.44 -0.04
CA PRO A 184 16.11 20.83 -0.55
C PRO A 184 16.37 19.46 -1.18
N ILE A 185 15.50 18.49 -0.89
CA ILE A 185 15.68 17.10 -1.36
C ILE A 185 15.54 16.98 -2.89
N ASP A 186 14.81 17.89 -3.52
CA ASP A 186 14.64 18.01 -4.97
C ASP A 186 15.75 18.82 -5.66
N ASN A 187 16.84 19.17 -4.95
CA ASN A 187 17.94 19.92 -5.54
C ASN A 187 18.51 19.16 -6.77
N PRO A 188 18.40 19.73 -7.99
CA PRO A 188 18.76 19.02 -9.20
C PRO A 188 20.27 18.81 -9.33
N ASP A 189 21.08 19.69 -8.72
CA ASP A 189 22.54 19.58 -8.74
C ASP A 189 23.00 18.39 -7.89
N ASN A 190 22.43 18.24 -6.69
CA ASN A 190 22.73 17.12 -5.79
C ASN A 190 22.32 15.78 -6.43
N ILE A 191 21.11 15.71 -7.00
CA ILE A 191 20.61 14.52 -7.71
C ILE A 191 21.55 14.15 -8.86
N GLU A 192 22.00 15.12 -9.66
CA GLU A 192 22.92 14.85 -10.76
C GLU A 192 24.29 14.40 -10.25
N TRP A 193 24.83 15.02 -9.20
CA TRP A 193 26.07 14.57 -8.55
C TRP A 193 25.99 13.13 -8.06
N ILE A 194 24.89 12.73 -7.41
CA ILE A 194 24.66 11.36 -6.96
C ILE A 194 24.70 10.39 -8.14
N ARG A 195 24.04 10.71 -9.26
CA ARG A 195 24.08 9.90 -10.49
C ARG A 195 25.49 9.74 -11.04
N TRP A 196 26.30 10.80 -11.04
CA TRP A 196 27.69 10.74 -11.49
C TRP A 196 28.58 9.90 -10.57
N LEU A 197 28.44 10.04 -9.25
CA LEU A 197 29.19 9.25 -8.27
C LEU A 197 28.90 7.76 -8.45
N ILE A 198 27.62 7.37 -8.49
CA ILE A 198 27.20 5.98 -8.72
C ILE A 198 27.75 5.43 -10.04
N ALA A 199 27.81 6.25 -11.10
CA ALA A 199 28.37 5.85 -12.38
C ALA A 199 29.90 5.60 -12.35
N GLY A 200 30.59 6.08 -11.32
CA GLY A 200 32.00 5.78 -11.03
C GLY A 200 32.97 6.28 -12.09
N GLY A 201 32.72 7.46 -12.66
CA GLY A 201 33.55 8.07 -13.71
C GLY A 201 33.15 7.73 -15.15
N ARG A 202 32.14 6.89 -15.32
CA ARG A 202 31.40 6.72 -16.60
C ARG A 202 30.27 7.74 -16.66
N THR A 203 29.71 7.98 -17.84
CA THR A 203 28.44 8.73 -17.90
C THR A 203 27.32 7.87 -17.28
N PRO A 204 26.30 8.49 -16.64
CA PRO A 204 25.18 7.73 -16.08
C PRO A 204 24.49 6.80 -17.10
N LYS A 205 24.36 7.25 -18.36
CA LYS A 205 23.78 6.45 -19.45
C LYS A 205 24.61 5.21 -19.79
N GLU A 206 25.94 5.35 -19.86
CA GLU A 206 26.85 4.22 -20.08
C GLU A 206 26.79 3.23 -18.92
N PHE A 207 26.77 3.74 -17.69
CA PHE A 207 26.68 2.91 -16.50
C PHE A 207 25.39 2.08 -16.48
N VAL A 208 24.23 2.69 -16.73
CA VAL A 208 22.94 1.98 -16.86
C VAL A 208 23.02 0.86 -17.88
N LYS A 209 23.61 1.13 -19.05
CA LYS A 209 23.76 0.12 -20.12
C LYS A 209 24.62 -1.07 -19.66
N ILE A 210 25.72 -0.80 -18.94
CA ILE A 210 26.60 -1.84 -18.40
C ILE A 210 25.88 -2.66 -17.34
N VAL A 211 25.25 -2.02 -16.35
CA VAL A 211 24.52 -2.71 -15.27
C VAL A 211 23.40 -3.59 -15.85
N ARG A 212 22.60 -3.06 -16.79
CA ARG A 212 21.56 -3.83 -17.48
C ARG A 212 22.09 -4.99 -18.32
N SER A 213 23.33 -4.93 -18.82
CA SER A 213 23.91 -6.07 -19.55
C SER A 213 24.20 -7.29 -18.66
N TYR A 214 24.15 -7.13 -17.34
CA TYR A 214 24.23 -8.22 -16.38
C TYR A 214 22.87 -8.58 -15.76
N ASP A 215 21.79 -7.89 -16.14
CA ASP A 215 20.44 -8.21 -15.69
C ASP A 215 19.93 -9.44 -16.43
N ASN A 216 20.03 -10.59 -15.76
CA ASN A 216 19.58 -11.88 -16.28
C ASN A 216 18.24 -12.30 -15.66
N HIS A 217 17.38 -11.33 -15.39
CA HIS A 217 16.14 -11.52 -14.65
C HIS A 217 15.18 -12.48 -15.36
N ALA A 218 14.71 -13.49 -14.63
CA ALA A 218 13.64 -14.36 -15.11
C ALA A 218 12.27 -13.64 -15.15
N LYS A 219 12.10 -12.50 -14.47
CA LYS A 219 10.85 -11.74 -14.36
C LYS A 219 11.03 -10.30 -14.83
N CYS A 220 10.01 -9.71 -15.46
CA CYS A 220 10.02 -8.33 -15.91
C CYS A 220 9.92 -7.34 -14.74
N GLY A 221 8.81 -7.37 -14.01
CA GLY A 221 8.64 -6.52 -12.84
C GLY A 221 8.54 -5.01 -13.12
N LEU A 222 8.42 -4.59 -14.38
CA LEU A 222 8.26 -3.18 -14.74
C LEU A 222 6.99 -2.63 -14.08
N VAL A 223 7.14 -1.62 -13.22
CA VAL A 223 6.00 -0.93 -12.58
C VAL A 223 5.70 0.38 -13.31
N TRP A 224 4.42 0.68 -13.46
CA TRP A 224 3.93 1.88 -14.12
C TRP A 224 2.93 2.64 -13.24
N VAL A 225 2.79 3.93 -13.56
CA VAL A 225 1.86 4.87 -12.94
C VAL A 225 0.47 4.81 -13.61
N PRO A 226 -0.56 5.47 -13.05
CA PRO A 226 -1.83 5.67 -13.74
C PRO A 226 -1.70 6.17 -15.18
N HIS A 227 -2.68 5.85 -15.99
CA HIS A 227 -2.84 6.16 -17.40
C HIS A 227 -1.78 5.53 -18.32
N VAL A 228 -1.15 4.43 -17.89
CA VAL A 228 -0.30 3.60 -18.76
C VAL A 228 -1.13 2.45 -19.35
N VAL A 229 -0.92 2.18 -20.64
CA VAL A 229 -1.56 1.05 -21.34
C VAL A 229 -0.90 -0.26 -20.93
N ALA A 230 -1.70 -1.17 -20.39
CA ALA A 230 -1.31 -2.52 -20.00
C ALA A 230 -2.22 -3.57 -20.66
N TYR A 231 -1.78 -4.82 -20.60
CA TYR A 231 -2.47 -5.96 -21.20
C TYR A 231 -2.77 -6.99 -20.13
N ARG A 232 -3.93 -7.63 -20.21
CA ARG A 232 -4.28 -8.80 -19.39
C ARG A 232 -4.70 -9.91 -20.31
N CYS A 233 -3.93 -11.00 -20.30
CA CYS A 233 -4.21 -12.19 -21.09
C CYS A 233 -4.87 -13.24 -20.20
N ARG A 234 -6.20 -13.42 -20.36
CA ARG A 234 -6.99 -14.35 -19.56
C ARG A 234 -6.57 -15.80 -19.82
N THR A 235 -6.11 -16.11 -21.03
CA THR A 235 -5.64 -17.46 -21.41
C THR A 235 -4.32 -17.84 -20.72
N CYS A 236 -3.34 -16.93 -20.73
CA CYS A 236 -2.05 -17.15 -20.05
C CYS A 236 -2.16 -17.04 -18.54
N GLY A 237 -3.28 -16.50 -18.07
CA GLY A 237 -3.38 -16.05 -16.71
C GLY A 237 -3.67 -17.14 -15.69
N ILE A 238 -3.05 -17.04 -14.50
CA ILE A 238 -3.43 -17.81 -13.30
C ILE A 238 -4.30 -16.95 -12.37
N SER A 239 -3.90 -15.69 -12.12
CA SER A 239 -4.66 -14.74 -11.27
C SER A 239 -5.49 -13.73 -12.10
N PRO A 240 -6.74 -13.42 -11.75
CA PRO A 240 -7.52 -12.41 -12.49
C PRO A 240 -6.90 -11.00 -12.47
N CYS A 241 -5.96 -10.75 -11.56
CA CYS A 241 -5.30 -9.46 -11.40
C CYS A 241 -4.03 -9.28 -12.24
N MET A 242 -3.49 -10.32 -12.92
CA MET A 242 -2.21 -10.13 -13.60
C MET A 242 -2.28 -9.12 -14.74
N SER A 243 -1.15 -8.46 -14.95
CA SER A 243 -0.97 -7.42 -15.95
C SER A 243 0.41 -7.54 -16.61
N ILE A 244 0.47 -7.27 -17.90
CA ILE A 244 1.67 -7.37 -18.73
C ILE A 244 1.93 -6.01 -19.38
N CYS A 245 3.18 -5.55 -19.35
CA CYS A 245 3.55 -4.32 -20.03
C CYS A 245 3.53 -4.49 -21.56
N ARG A 246 3.46 -3.38 -22.29
CA ARG A 246 3.45 -3.38 -23.77
C ARG A 246 4.59 -4.18 -24.40
N ASP A 247 5.81 -4.02 -23.88
CA ASP A 247 6.98 -4.67 -24.47
C ASP A 247 6.96 -6.18 -24.24
N CYS A 248 6.57 -6.62 -23.05
CA CYS A 248 6.43 -8.04 -22.77
C CYS A 248 5.30 -8.68 -23.58
N PHE A 249 4.15 -8.01 -23.71
CA PHE A 249 3.05 -8.51 -24.53
C PHE A 249 3.45 -8.66 -26.00
N LYS A 250 4.17 -7.67 -26.56
CA LYS A 250 4.62 -7.75 -27.97
C LYS A 250 5.69 -8.82 -28.23
N LYS A 251 6.53 -9.09 -27.23
CA LYS A 251 7.63 -10.07 -27.33
C LYS A 251 7.23 -11.47 -26.84
N GLY A 252 6.04 -11.63 -26.26
CA GLY A 252 5.45 -12.90 -25.85
C GLY A 252 4.58 -13.50 -26.94
N ASN A 253 4.30 -14.80 -26.82
CA ASN A 253 3.38 -15.47 -27.72
C ASN A 253 1.95 -15.39 -27.16
N HIS A 254 1.12 -14.51 -27.75
CA HIS A 254 -0.29 -14.36 -27.41
C HIS A 254 -1.21 -14.57 -28.64
N THR A 255 -0.75 -15.30 -29.65
CA THR A 255 -1.54 -15.59 -30.85
C THR A 255 -2.75 -16.45 -30.47
N ASN A 256 -3.95 -16.04 -30.89
CA ASN A 256 -5.22 -16.70 -30.61
C ASN A 256 -5.60 -16.82 -29.11
N HIS A 257 -5.04 -15.96 -28.25
CA HIS A 257 -5.43 -15.90 -26.84
C HIS A 257 -6.55 -14.89 -26.61
N ASP A 258 -7.35 -15.12 -25.56
CA ASP A 258 -8.25 -14.10 -25.02
C ASP A 258 -7.47 -13.11 -24.15
N PHE A 259 -7.49 -11.85 -24.54
CA PHE A 259 -6.85 -10.76 -23.81
C PHE A 259 -7.63 -9.47 -23.95
N ASN A 260 -7.47 -8.58 -22.98
CA ASN A 260 -7.91 -7.20 -23.07
C ASN A 260 -6.74 -6.23 -22.89
N MET A 261 -6.78 -5.15 -23.64
CA MET A 261 -5.94 -3.97 -23.43
C MET A 261 -6.72 -3.00 -22.54
N PHE A 262 -6.08 -2.46 -21.52
CA PHE A 262 -6.72 -1.51 -20.61
C PHE A 262 -5.78 -0.35 -20.28
N LEU A 263 -6.38 0.80 -20.02
CA LEU A 263 -5.67 1.95 -19.47
C LEU A 263 -5.67 1.80 -17.94
N SER A 264 -4.50 1.62 -17.33
CA SER A 264 -4.43 1.47 -15.88
C SER A 264 -4.86 2.77 -15.20
N GLN A 265 -5.81 2.72 -14.26
CA GLN A 265 -6.26 3.90 -13.52
C GLN A 265 -5.46 4.14 -12.22
N ALA A 266 -4.84 3.09 -11.67
CA ALA A 266 -4.14 3.13 -10.38
C ALA A 266 -2.62 2.89 -10.46
N GLY A 267 -2.10 2.52 -11.64
CA GLY A 267 -0.75 1.97 -11.81
C GLY A 267 -0.76 0.44 -11.89
N GLY A 268 0.41 -0.19 -11.83
CA GLY A 268 0.52 -1.65 -11.84
C GLY A 268 1.93 -2.16 -12.14
N ALA A 269 2.13 -3.47 -12.02
CA ALA A 269 3.40 -4.14 -12.28
C ALA A 269 3.29 -5.18 -13.40
N CYS A 270 4.38 -5.41 -14.13
CA CYS A 270 4.45 -6.44 -15.17
C CYS A 270 4.75 -7.81 -14.57
N ASP A 271 3.82 -8.75 -14.76
CA ASP A 271 3.90 -10.13 -14.28
C ASP A 271 4.63 -11.10 -15.21
N CYS A 272 5.11 -10.62 -16.37
CA CYS A 272 5.85 -11.45 -17.33
C CYS A 272 7.06 -12.13 -16.66
N GLY A 273 7.15 -13.45 -16.82
CA GLY A 273 8.21 -14.27 -16.21
C GLY A 273 7.87 -14.81 -14.82
N ASP A 274 6.76 -14.38 -14.21
CA ASP A 274 6.34 -14.87 -12.90
C ASP A 274 5.39 -16.08 -13.02
N THR A 275 5.95 -17.27 -12.78
CA THR A 275 5.21 -18.53 -12.84
C THR A 275 4.16 -18.69 -11.76
N SER A 276 4.16 -17.84 -10.70
CA SER A 276 3.10 -17.91 -9.68
C SER A 276 1.79 -17.25 -10.11
N VAL A 277 1.82 -16.38 -11.14
CA VAL A 277 0.64 -15.62 -11.57
C VAL A 277 0.33 -15.76 -13.05
N MET A 278 1.27 -16.26 -13.86
CA MET A 278 1.11 -16.44 -15.32
C MET A 278 1.82 -17.70 -15.83
N LYS A 279 1.24 -18.39 -16.80
CA LYS A 279 1.82 -19.57 -17.47
C LYS A 279 3.05 -19.18 -18.29
N ALA A 280 4.08 -20.04 -18.26
CA ALA A 280 5.36 -19.80 -18.94
C ALA A 280 5.25 -19.64 -20.47
N GLU A 281 4.22 -20.22 -21.08
CA GLU A 281 3.93 -20.15 -22.52
C GLU A 281 3.72 -18.71 -23.03
N GLY A 282 3.24 -17.82 -22.16
CA GLY A 282 3.02 -16.41 -22.49
C GLY A 282 4.17 -15.49 -22.09
N PHE A 283 5.30 -16.03 -21.61
CA PHE A 283 6.46 -15.20 -21.29
C PHE A 283 7.09 -14.62 -22.56
N CYS A 284 7.68 -13.44 -22.43
CA CYS A 284 8.39 -12.83 -23.55
C CYS A 284 9.77 -13.44 -23.77
N SER A 285 10.36 -13.17 -24.93
CA SER A 285 11.72 -13.62 -25.29
C SER A 285 12.83 -13.18 -24.32
N ASP A 286 12.59 -12.13 -23.53
CA ASP A 286 13.61 -11.52 -22.67
C ASP A 286 13.52 -12.01 -21.22
N HIS A 287 12.39 -12.61 -20.84
CA HIS A 287 12.14 -13.07 -19.46
C HIS A 287 11.84 -14.57 -19.46
N GLY A 288 11.96 -15.19 -18.29
CA GLY A 288 11.91 -16.64 -18.10
C GLY A 288 13.27 -17.24 -17.76
N ILE A 289 13.25 -18.37 -17.06
CA ILE A 289 14.43 -19.02 -16.45
C ILE A 289 15.54 -19.34 -17.47
N ASN A 290 15.19 -19.54 -18.74
CA ASN A 290 16.10 -20.00 -19.79
C ASN A 290 16.71 -18.86 -20.65
N ASN A 291 16.28 -17.60 -20.50
CA ASN A 291 16.63 -16.50 -21.41
C ASN A 291 17.80 -15.62 -20.94
N ARG A 292 18.77 -16.20 -20.21
CA ARG A 292 19.95 -15.44 -19.72
C ARG A 292 20.85 -15.00 -20.87
N VAL A 293 20.89 -13.70 -21.15
CA VAL A 293 21.65 -13.08 -22.25
C VAL A 293 23.15 -13.04 -21.95
N ASN A 294 23.55 -12.80 -20.70
CA ASN A 294 24.95 -12.70 -20.31
C ASN A 294 25.31 -13.71 -19.22
N ARG A 295 26.24 -14.63 -19.49
CA ARG A 295 26.68 -15.66 -18.52
C ARG A 295 27.92 -15.27 -17.73
N ASP A 296 28.54 -14.14 -18.05
CA ASP A 296 29.75 -13.68 -17.37
C ASP A 296 29.43 -13.23 -15.93
N PRO A 297 30.34 -13.48 -14.97
CA PRO A 297 30.16 -13.02 -13.60
C PRO A 297 30.17 -11.49 -13.55
N VAL A 298 29.31 -10.94 -12.68
CA VAL A 298 29.27 -9.50 -12.41
C VAL A 298 30.63 -9.08 -11.81
N PRO A 299 31.29 -8.03 -12.34
CA PRO A 299 32.53 -7.54 -11.73
C PRO A 299 32.28 -7.08 -10.29
N ASN A 300 33.07 -7.59 -9.33
CA ASN A 300 32.89 -7.34 -7.88
C ASN A 300 32.81 -5.85 -7.51
N ASN A 301 33.45 -4.99 -8.28
CA ASN A 301 33.52 -3.55 -8.00
C ASN A 301 32.56 -2.70 -8.85
N LEU A 302 31.71 -3.32 -9.68
CA LEU A 302 30.81 -2.58 -10.56
C LEU A 302 29.86 -1.67 -9.76
N LEU A 303 29.42 -2.15 -8.60
CA LEU A 303 28.44 -1.49 -7.73
C LEU A 303 29.06 -0.93 -6.44
N ALA A 304 30.39 -0.92 -6.29
CA ALA A 304 31.05 -0.55 -5.04
C ALA A 304 30.65 0.85 -4.54
N VAL A 305 30.58 1.84 -5.44
CA VAL A 305 30.13 3.20 -5.07
C VAL A 305 28.64 3.23 -4.73
N ALA A 306 27.81 2.46 -5.45
CA ALA A 306 26.39 2.36 -5.16
C ALA A 306 26.15 1.75 -3.77
N GLU A 307 26.87 0.68 -3.43
CA GLU A 307 26.81 0.03 -2.12
C GLU A 307 27.22 0.97 -0.98
N ALA A 308 28.25 1.81 -1.19
CA ALA A 308 28.69 2.79 -0.20
C ALA A 308 27.70 3.94 0.00
N ILE A 309 27.05 4.43 -1.07
CA ILE A 309 26.16 5.60 -1.03
C ILE A 309 24.72 5.23 -0.61
N MET A 310 24.26 4.01 -0.91
CA MET A 310 22.86 3.60 -0.73
C MET A 310 22.29 3.85 0.68
N PRO A 311 23.01 3.57 1.79
CA PRO A 311 22.51 3.83 3.14
C PRO A 311 22.14 5.29 3.39
N LYS A 312 23.06 6.23 3.10
CA LYS A 312 22.81 7.67 3.29
C LYS A 312 21.76 8.19 2.31
N LEU A 313 21.74 7.65 1.09
CA LEU A 313 20.76 8.01 0.06
C LEU A 313 19.32 7.69 0.51
N LEU A 314 19.06 6.47 0.98
CA LEU A 314 17.74 6.06 1.48
C LEU A 314 17.39 6.78 2.79
N PHE A 315 18.36 6.94 3.68
CA PHE A 315 18.13 7.65 4.94
C PHE A 315 17.79 9.13 4.73
N ARG A 316 18.37 9.80 3.73
CA ARG A 316 18.00 11.19 3.37
C ARG A 316 16.53 11.35 3.02
N LEU A 317 15.94 10.33 2.36
CA LEU A 317 14.51 10.32 2.06
C LEU A 317 13.67 10.11 3.32
N LEU A 318 14.08 9.23 4.24
CA LEU A 318 13.40 9.10 5.55
C LEU A 318 13.45 10.41 6.35
N GLN A 319 14.61 11.07 6.37
CA GLN A 319 14.77 12.35 7.05
C GLN A 319 13.77 13.40 6.55
N HIS A 320 13.49 13.43 5.24
CA HIS A 320 12.47 14.30 4.66
C HIS A 320 11.08 14.04 5.25
N PHE A 321 10.64 12.78 5.34
CA PHE A 321 9.34 12.44 5.93
C PHE A 321 9.29 12.77 7.43
N ARG A 322 10.38 12.51 8.15
CA ARG A 322 10.54 12.90 9.57
C ARG A 322 10.41 14.40 9.77
N GLU A 323 11.04 15.22 8.93
CA GLU A 323 11.00 16.69 9.06
C GLU A 323 9.59 17.26 8.91
N HIS A 324 8.77 16.62 8.08
CA HIS A 324 7.41 17.06 7.74
C HIS A 324 6.32 16.39 8.58
N SER A 325 6.67 15.54 9.56
CA SER A 325 5.72 14.78 10.40
C SER A 325 4.73 15.62 11.19
N ASP A 326 5.10 16.85 11.52
CA ASP A 326 4.40 17.76 12.45
C ASP A 326 3.49 18.76 11.74
N SER A 327 3.52 18.79 10.40
CA SER A 327 2.89 19.86 9.61
C SER A 327 1.38 19.65 9.48
N SER A 328 0.64 19.84 10.56
CA SER A 328 -0.83 19.98 10.53
C SER A 328 -1.33 21.13 9.62
N LEU A 329 -0.41 21.96 9.12
CA LEU A 329 -0.63 23.12 8.27
C LEU A 329 -0.29 22.90 6.78
N GLN A 330 0.45 21.83 6.42
CA GLN A 330 0.81 21.57 5.02
C GLN A 330 0.07 20.32 4.50
N PRO A 331 -0.57 20.39 3.32
CA PRO A 331 -1.21 19.21 2.71
C PRO A 331 -0.18 18.09 2.48
N HIS A 332 -0.54 16.84 2.76
CA HIS A 332 0.29 15.65 2.50
C HIS A 332 0.84 15.62 1.06
N SER A 333 0.10 16.19 0.10
CA SER A 333 0.51 16.32 -1.30
C SER A 333 1.77 17.15 -1.51
N VAL A 334 2.02 18.18 -0.68
CA VAL A 334 3.21 19.05 -0.80
C VAL A 334 4.47 18.31 -0.36
N THR A 335 4.39 17.53 0.72
CA THR A 335 5.50 16.67 1.18
C THR A 335 5.84 15.59 0.14
N SER A 336 4.83 15.02 -0.53
CA SER A 336 5.05 14.03 -1.60
C SER A 336 5.63 14.65 -2.87
N TYR A 337 5.20 15.85 -3.24
CA TYR A 337 5.68 16.56 -4.43
C TYR A 337 7.15 16.97 -4.29
N SER A 338 7.53 17.49 -3.12
CA SER A 338 8.90 17.96 -2.85
C SER A 338 9.98 16.88 -2.91
N CYS A 339 9.65 15.58 -2.82
CA CYS A 339 10.62 14.49 -2.97
C CYS A 339 10.49 13.71 -4.29
N GLU A 340 9.64 14.15 -5.22
CA GLU A 340 9.33 13.43 -6.45
C GLU A 340 10.57 13.16 -7.33
N ALA A 341 11.41 14.19 -7.55
CA ALA A 341 12.63 14.05 -8.34
C ALA A 341 13.63 13.07 -7.70
N PHE A 342 13.71 13.07 -6.37
CA PHE A 342 14.60 12.19 -5.61
C PHE A 342 14.12 10.74 -5.63
N ALA A 343 12.82 10.50 -5.41
CA ALA A 343 12.23 9.18 -5.51
C ALA A 343 12.29 8.62 -6.95
N THR A 344 12.12 9.49 -7.96
CA THR A 344 12.31 9.10 -9.37
C THR A 344 13.72 8.60 -9.63
N MET A 345 14.75 9.25 -9.04
CA MET A 345 16.13 8.74 -9.12
C MET A 345 16.29 7.35 -8.47
N LEU A 346 15.60 7.07 -7.35
CA LEU A 346 15.61 5.73 -6.74
C LEU A 346 14.91 4.70 -7.63
N ILE A 347 13.80 5.07 -8.27
CA ILE A 347 13.12 4.23 -9.25
C ILE A 347 14.01 3.98 -10.48
N ASP A 348 14.73 5.00 -10.96
CA ASP A 348 15.71 4.85 -12.05
C ASP A 348 16.81 3.82 -11.69
N LEU A 349 17.30 3.86 -10.45
CA LEU A 349 18.26 2.89 -9.92
C LEU A 349 17.66 1.48 -9.87
N ASN A 350 16.46 1.33 -9.34
CA ASN A 350 15.73 0.05 -9.34
C ASN A 350 15.55 -0.51 -10.77
N ASN A 351 15.27 0.36 -11.74
CA ASN A 351 15.09 0.01 -13.15
C ASN A 351 16.40 -0.36 -13.88
N MET A 352 17.54 -0.39 -13.19
CA MET A 352 18.80 -0.90 -13.76
C MET A 352 18.89 -2.43 -13.74
N GLY A 353 18.05 -3.12 -12.98
CA GLY A 353 17.96 -4.59 -12.96
C GLY A 353 18.32 -5.25 -11.63
N GLU A 354 18.47 -6.58 -11.62
CA GLU A 354 18.68 -7.41 -10.42
C GLU A 354 19.76 -6.89 -9.49
N ILE A 355 20.90 -6.58 -10.08
CA ILE A 355 22.12 -6.38 -9.32
C ILE A 355 22.04 -5.05 -8.56
N MET A 356 21.42 -4.01 -9.14
CA MET A 356 21.16 -2.75 -8.44
C MET A 356 20.03 -2.90 -7.42
N ARG A 357 18.96 -3.63 -7.77
CA ARG A 357 17.88 -3.97 -6.82
C ARG A 357 18.42 -4.63 -5.57
N LYS A 358 19.30 -5.63 -5.70
CA LYS A 358 19.92 -6.31 -4.55
C LYS A 358 20.70 -5.37 -3.64
N VAL A 359 21.37 -4.36 -4.18
CA VAL A 359 22.04 -3.33 -3.35
C VAL A 359 21.00 -2.56 -2.53
N MET A 360 19.94 -2.08 -3.18
CA MET A 360 18.85 -1.35 -2.52
C MET A 360 18.14 -2.22 -1.46
N THR A 361 17.79 -3.46 -1.80
CA THR A 361 17.17 -4.44 -0.90
C THR A 361 18.02 -4.66 0.33
N ARG A 362 19.31 -4.99 0.15
CA ARG A 362 20.25 -5.21 1.25
C ARG A 362 20.32 -4.02 2.19
N THR A 363 20.28 -2.80 1.69
CA THR A 363 20.25 -1.61 2.54
C THR A 363 18.92 -1.44 3.26
N LEU A 364 17.79 -1.66 2.56
CA LEU A 364 16.45 -1.44 3.10
C LEU A 364 16.10 -2.39 4.26
N ILE A 365 16.53 -3.65 4.20
CA ILE A 365 16.17 -4.71 5.16
C ILE A 365 17.26 -4.99 6.20
N ASN A 366 18.40 -4.30 6.16
CA ASN A 366 19.51 -4.55 7.07
C ASN A 366 19.35 -3.77 8.39
N ALA A 367 19.25 -4.51 9.49
CA ALA A 367 19.09 -3.95 10.82
C ALA A 367 20.32 -3.15 11.30
N ASP A 368 21.53 -3.58 10.96
CA ASP A 368 22.76 -2.88 11.35
C ASP A 368 22.86 -1.50 10.68
N VAL A 369 22.39 -1.40 9.42
CA VAL A 369 22.33 -0.11 8.71
C VAL A 369 21.37 0.85 9.42
N TYR A 370 20.20 0.37 9.83
CA TYR A 370 19.23 1.18 10.53
C TYR A 370 19.72 1.56 11.94
N SER A 371 20.21 0.59 12.72
CA SER A 371 20.83 0.81 14.04
C SER A 371 21.97 1.81 13.96
N TYR A 372 22.80 1.80 12.92
CA TYR A 372 23.85 2.81 12.74
C TYR A 372 23.26 4.23 12.75
N PHE A 373 22.23 4.50 11.95
CA PHE A 373 21.57 5.82 11.96
C PHE A 373 20.82 6.11 13.27
N MET A 374 20.36 5.07 13.97
CA MET A 374 19.63 5.18 15.23
C MET A 374 20.50 5.18 16.48
N GLU A 375 21.78 4.83 16.43
CA GLU A 375 22.62 4.73 17.63
C GLU A 375 23.83 5.66 17.58
N THR A 376 24.11 6.24 16.40
CA THR A 376 25.19 7.22 16.24
C THR A 376 25.05 8.36 17.26
N PRO A 377 26.04 8.56 18.16
CA PRO A 377 26.00 9.61 19.15
C PRO A 377 25.85 10.97 18.48
N CYS A 378 24.77 11.67 18.80
CA CYS A 378 24.56 13.03 18.35
C CYS A 378 25.52 13.95 19.12
N GLN A 379 26.67 14.25 18.52
CA GLN A 379 27.63 15.23 19.05
C GLN A 379 26.94 16.61 19.18
N ASP A 380 27.43 17.50 20.04
CA ASP A 380 26.88 18.87 20.18
C ASP A 380 27.29 19.82 19.03
N THR A 381 27.36 19.28 17.82
CA THR A 381 27.53 20.02 16.58
C THR A 381 26.16 20.41 16.04
N ARG A 382 26.12 21.37 15.10
CA ARG A 382 24.87 21.76 14.42
C ARG A 382 24.18 20.56 13.76
N ASN A 383 24.96 19.68 13.13
CA ASN A 383 24.47 18.47 12.49
C ASN A 383 23.96 17.44 13.53
N GLY A 384 24.69 17.23 14.63
CA GLY A 384 24.24 16.32 15.69
C GLY A 384 22.94 16.77 16.36
N ARG A 385 22.77 18.09 16.59
CA ARG A 385 21.48 18.64 17.05
C ARG A 385 20.35 18.42 16.06
N PHE A 386 20.61 18.57 14.77
CA PHE A 386 19.63 18.27 13.72
C PHE A 386 19.22 16.78 13.73
N LEU A 387 20.19 15.86 13.74
CA LEU A 387 19.92 14.42 13.76
C LEU A 387 19.11 14.00 14.98
N LYS A 388 19.42 14.58 16.14
CA LYS A 388 18.64 14.39 17.36
C LYS A 388 17.19 14.87 17.20
N ALA A 389 16.98 16.10 16.74
CA ALA A 389 15.64 16.64 16.53
C ALA A 389 14.85 15.83 15.48
N ASN A 390 15.51 15.40 14.40
CA ASN A 390 14.91 14.57 13.36
C ASN A 390 14.43 13.20 13.90
N ARG A 391 15.21 12.58 14.79
CA ARG A 391 14.83 11.36 15.50
C ARG A 391 13.69 11.59 16.49
N GLU A 392 13.72 12.67 17.26
CA GLU A 392 12.63 13.02 18.20
C GLU A 392 11.29 13.18 17.46
N LYS A 393 11.30 13.77 16.26
CA LYS A 393 10.12 13.85 15.39
C LYS A 393 9.59 12.48 14.96
N TYR A 394 10.48 11.56 14.60
CA TYR A 394 10.10 10.18 14.30
C TYR A 394 9.48 9.49 15.53
N GLU A 395 10.13 9.57 16.69
CA GLU A 395 9.64 8.95 17.92
C GLU A 395 8.30 9.52 18.35
N ASP A 396 8.12 10.84 18.28
CA ASP A 396 6.85 11.51 18.54
C ASP A 396 5.76 11.07 17.55
N ALA A 397 6.08 11.00 16.26
CA ALA A 397 5.16 10.55 15.23
C ALA A 397 4.68 9.12 15.47
N VAL A 398 5.58 8.19 15.82
CA VAL A 398 5.24 6.79 16.12
C VAL A 398 4.41 6.70 17.39
N ASN A 399 4.79 7.39 18.46
CA ASN A 399 4.10 7.35 19.75
C ASN A 399 2.68 7.95 19.69
N ARG A 400 2.44 8.92 18.79
CA ARG A 400 1.11 9.53 18.57
C ARG A 400 0.29 8.82 17.50
N PHE A 401 0.85 7.87 16.77
CA PHE A 401 0.14 7.19 15.71
C PHE A 401 -0.97 6.29 16.29
N PRO A 402 -2.14 6.17 15.62
CA PRO A 402 -3.24 5.38 16.16
C PRO A 402 -2.82 3.95 16.50
N ASN A 403 -3.24 3.49 17.66
CA ASN A 403 -2.98 2.14 18.15
C ASN A 403 -4.26 1.55 18.75
N PRO A 404 -5.10 0.89 17.94
CA PRO A 404 -6.31 0.24 18.43
C PRO A 404 -5.96 -0.86 19.44
N GLU A 405 -6.66 -0.88 20.57
CA GLU A 405 -6.47 -1.94 21.57
C GLU A 405 -7.11 -3.25 21.06
N PRO A 406 -6.33 -4.32 20.87
CA PRO A 406 -6.89 -5.61 20.50
C PRO A 406 -7.60 -6.26 21.69
N PRO A 407 -8.49 -7.25 21.46
CA PRO A 407 -9.02 -8.08 22.53
C PRO A 407 -7.89 -8.73 23.34
N ASP A 408 -8.11 -8.91 24.64
CA ASP A 408 -7.08 -9.38 25.59
C ASP A 408 -6.43 -10.70 25.15
N GLU A 409 -7.21 -11.62 24.58
CA GLU A 409 -6.76 -12.92 24.09
C GLU A 409 -5.81 -12.84 22.88
N TYR A 410 -5.77 -11.71 22.17
CA TYR A 410 -4.93 -11.50 20.98
C TYR A 410 -3.86 -10.42 21.16
N ARG A 411 -3.69 -9.90 22.38
CA ARG A 411 -2.74 -8.81 22.66
C ARG A 411 -1.28 -9.20 22.41
N ASP A 412 -0.97 -10.49 22.51
CA ASP A 412 0.38 -11.03 22.27
C ASP A 412 0.71 -11.22 20.78
N LEU A 413 -0.26 -11.05 19.88
CA LEU A 413 0.00 -11.14 18.44
C LEU A 413 0.92 -9.99 18.00
N PRO A 414 2.03 -10.26 17.30
CA PRO A 414 3.01 -9.23 16.94
C PRO A 414 2.40 -8.02 16.22
N ALA A 415 1.53 -8.26 15.24
CA ALA A 415 0.88 -7.23 14.44
C ALA A 415 -0.20 -6.41 15.20
N LEU A 416 -0.61 -6.88 16.38
CA LEU A 416 -1.52 -6.18 17.28
C LEU A 416 -0.81 -5.58 18.49
N GLY A 417 0.52 -5.62 18.51
CA GLY A 417 1.33 -5.11 19.60
C GLY A 417 1.12 -3.62 19.87
N ASN A 418 1.21 -3.25 21.15
CA ASN A 418 0.92 -1.90 21.65
C ASN A 418 1.86 -0.80 21.11
N LYS A 419 3.03 -1.16 20.60
CA LYS A 419 4.01 -0.21 20.09
C LYS A 419 4.61 -0.72 18.79
N LEU A 420 4.65 0.14 17.77
CA LEU A 420 5.43 -0.10 16.56
C LEU A 420 6.91 0.04 16.91
N VAL A 421 7.68 -1.01 16.64
CA VAL A 421 9.13 -1.03 16.78
C VAL A 421 9.71 -1.29 15.41
N HIS A 422 10.38 -0.29 14.85
CA HIS A 422 11.09 -0.43 13.58
C HIS A 422 12.57 -0.70 13.83
N THR A 423 13.10 -1.65 13.08
CA THR A 423 14.45 -2.19 13.10
C THR A 423 15.14 -2.07 11.74
N THR A 424 14.40 -1.74 10.68
CA THR A 424 14.94 -1.57 9.32
C THR A 424 14.43 -0.27 8.69
N LEU A 425 15.15 0.23 7.67
CA LEU A 425 14.70 1.41 6.90
C LEU A 425 13.34 1.13 6.22
N LEU A 426 13.12 -0.09 5.74
CA LEU A 426 11.86 -0.51 5.12
C LEU A 426 10.68 -0.40 6.07
N GLU A 427 10.86 -0.83 7.32
CA GLU A 427 9.83 -0.74 8.35
C GLU A 427 9.38 0.70 8.58
N GLU A 428 10.34 1.62 8.67
CA GLU A 428 10.03 3.03 8.83
C GLU A 428 9.40 3.65 7.56
N PHE A 429 9.83 3.25 6.36
CA PHE A 429 9.19 3.72 5.12
C PHE A 429 7.71 3.33 5.05
N ILE A 430 7.35 2.14 5.52
CA ILE A 430 5.95 1.72 5.58
C ILE A 430 5.18 2.55 6.60
N PHE A 431 5.76 2.81 7.77
CA PHE A 431 5.15 3.71 8.74
C PHE A 431 4.81 5.09 8.13
N TRP A 432 5.76 5.69 7.40
CA TRP A 432 5.51 6.96 6.72
C TRP A 432 4.47 6.85 5.60
N THR A 433 4.38 5.71 4.93
CA THR A 433 3.31 5.44 3.96
C THR A 433 1.93 5.51 4.62
N PHE A 434 1.77 4.91 5.80
CA PHE A 434 0.52 4.98 6.57
C PHE A 434 0.24 6.38 7.10
N LYS A 435 1.23 7.05 7.69
CA LYS A 435 1.07 8.37 8.30
C LYS A 435 0.74 9.47 7.29
N PHE A 436 1.27 9.38 6.07
CA PHE A 436 1.02 10.34 4.99
C PHE A 436 -0.06 9.87 3.99
N GLU A 437 -0.92 8.92 4.38
CA GLU A 437 -2.07 8.49 3.56
C GLU A 437 -1.67 7.98 2.16
N PHE A 438 -0.67 7.10 2.12
CA PHE A 438 -0.19 6.41 0.94
C PHE A 438 0.26 7.38 -0.18
N PRO A 439 1.32 8.17 0.02
CA PRO A 439 1.78 9.13 -0.97
C PRO A 439 2.27 8.40 -2.23
N GLN A 440 1.69 8.77 -3.40
CA GLN A 440 1.90 8.07 -4.67
C GLN A 440 3.38 7.86 -5.02
N THR A 441 4.22 8.88 -4.78
CA THR A 441 5.66 8.83 -5.03
C THR A 441 6.35 7.73 -4.23
N LEU A 442 6.05 7.62 -2.94
CA LEU A 442 6.64 6.62 -2.05
C LEU A 442 6.07 5.23 -2.33
N VAL A 443 4.76 5.11 -2.52
CA VAL A 443 4.09 3.85 -2.89
C VAL A 443 4.66 3.32 -4.20
N CYS A 444 4.85 4.18 -5.20
CA CYS A 444 5.46 3.80 -6.47
C CYS A 444 6.88 3.26 -6.26
N PHE A 445 7.72 3.94 -5.47
CA PHE A 445 9.07 3.45 -5.16
C PHE A 445 9.06 2.08 -4.46
N LEU A 446 8.23 1.92 -3.43
CA LEU A 446 8.16 0.66 -2.66
C LEU A 446 7.62 -0.49 -3.52
N LEU A 447 6.58 -0.26 -4.33
CA LEU A 447 6.05 -1.28 -5.22
C LEU A 447 7.00 -1.63 -6.37
N ASN A 448 7.83 -0.67 -6.83
CA ASN A 448 8.85 -0.91 -7.86
C ASN A 448 9.92 -1.95 -7.45
N MET A 449 10.12 -2.14 -6.14
CA MET A 449 11.09 -3.07 -5.58
C MET A 449 10.58 -4.52 -5.46
N LEU A 450 9.27 -4.77 -5.66
CA LEU A 450 8.62 -6.09 -5.56
C LEU A 450 9.22 -7.24 -6.38
N PRO A 451 9.93 -7.03 -7.51
CA PRO A 451 10.55 -8.14 -8.23
C PRO A 451 11.59 -8.90 -7.37
N ASP A 452 12.23 -8.22 -6.42
CA ASP A 452 13.11 -8.84 -5.44
C ASP A 452 12.28 -9.57 -4.37
N GLN A 453 12.46 -10.88 -4.25
CA GLN A 453 11.62 -11.72 -3.38
C GLN A 453 11.93 -11.52 -1.88
N ASP A 454 13.20 -11.30 -1.53
CA ASP A 454 13.60 -11.04 -0.15
C ASP A 454 12.97 -9.72 0.31
N TYR A 455 13.04 -8.69 -0.55
CA TYR A 455 12.36 -7.43 -0.32
C TYR A 455 10.83 -7.61 -0.21
N LYS A 456 10.21 -8.31 -1.15
CA LYS A 456 8.75 -8.50 -1.20
C LYS A 456 8.22 -9.15 0.07
N GLU A 457 8.93 -10.15 0.59
CA GLU A 457 8.58 -10.78 1.86
C GLU A 457 8.62 -9.77 3.02
N HIS A 458 9.73 -9.05 3.19
CA HIS A 458 9.88 -8.08 4.27
C HIS A 458 8.85 -6.94 4.17
N LEU A 459 8.60 -6.43 2.96
CA LEU A 459 7.57 -5.42 2.70
C LEU A 459 6.19 -5.91 3.15
N THR A 460 5.85 -7.15 2.78
CA THR A 460 4.56 -7.75 3.12
C THR A 460 4.43 -7.95 4.63
N ARG A 461 5.46 -8.48 5.30
CA ARG A 461 5.49 -8.63 6.76
C ARG A 461 5.26 -7.30 7.46
N THR A 462 6.00 -6.28 7.06
CA THR A 462 5.87 -4.93 7.62
C THR A 462 4.48 -4.34 7.41
N PHE A 463 3.89 -4.55 6.24
CA PHE A 463 2.51 -4.11 5.96
C PHE A 463 1.52 -4.77 6.93
N VAL A 464 1.65 -6.08 7.18
CA VAL A 464 0.83 -6.81 8.17
C VAL A 464 0.99 -6.22 9.57
N MET A 465 2.21 -5.86 9.99
CA MET A 465 2.46 -5.23 11.29
C MET A 465 1.75 -3.89 11.48
N HIS A 466 1.40 -3.20 10.39
CA HIS A 466 0.67 -1.94 10.39
C HIS A 466 -0.83 -2.10 10.14
N TYR A 467 -1.28 -3.27 9.70
CA TYR A 467 -2.63 -3.50 9.17
C TYR A 467 -3.74 -3.12 10.15
N SER A 468 -3.54 -3.40 11.45
CA SER A 468 -4.50 -3.07 12.52
C SER A 468 -4.82 -1.59 12.65
N ARG A 469 -4.01 -0.72 12.03
CA ARG A 469 -4.15 0.74 12.10
C ARG A 469 -4.89 1.30 10.89
N ILE A 470 -5.10 0.52 9.82
CA ILE A 470 -5.86 0.93 8.62
C ILE A 470 -7.22 1.52 9.00
N PRO A 471 -8.03 0.91 9.90
CA PRO A 471 -9.30 1.48 10.31
C PRO A 471 -9.22 2.91 10.82
N SER A 472 -8.27 3.16 11.74
CA SER A 472 -8.09 4.49 12.33
C SER A 472 -7.61 5.51 11.31
N VAL A 473 -6.73 5.13 10.39
CA VAL A 473 -6.27 6.03 9.32
C VAL A 473 -7.42 6.40 8.40
N LEU A 474 -8.28 5.44 8.02
CA LEU A 474 -9.46 5.69 7.19
C LEU A 474 -10.50 6.57 7.91
N GLU A 475 -10.78 6.30 9.19
CA GLU A 475 -11.71 7.09 10.02
C GLU A 475 -11.24 8.55 10.21
N MET A 476 -9.93 8.79 10.23
CA MET A 476 -9.33 10.12 10.45
C MET A 476 -9.11 10.89 9.14
N SER A 477 -9.24 10.26 7.98
CA SER A 477 -8.93 10.86 6.69
C SER A 477 -9.99 11.88 6.26
N ARG A 478 -9.56 12.88 5.50
CA ARG A 478 -10.45 13.86 4.86
C ARG A 478 -11.01 13.38 3.53
N ASP A 479 -10.41 12.34 2.94
CA ASP A 479 -10.80 11.74 1.66
C ASP A 479 -10.69 10.20 1.74
N PRO A 480 -11.61 9.54 2.49
CA PRO A 480 -11.55 8.10 2.71
C PRO A 480 -11.69 7.28 1.44
N ASP A 481 -12.43 7.76 0.43
CA ASP A 481 -12.62 7.07 -0.85
C ASP A 481 -11.29 6.91 -1.61
N THR A 482 -10.56 8.01 -1.80
CA THR A 482 -9.25 7.97 -2.46
C THR A 482 -8.26 7.14 -1.65
N LEU A 483 -8.23 7.31 -0.32
CA LEU A 483 -7.34 6.56 0.54
C LEU A 483 -7.63 5.05 0.49
N SER A 484 -8.90 4.65 0.51
CA SER A 484 -9.35 3.26 0.39
C SER A 484 -8.79 2.58 -0.87
N ASN A 485 -8.87 3.27 -2.00
CA ASN A 485 -8.32 2.79 -3.27
C ASN A 485 -6.79 2.60 -3.21
N ARG A 486 -6.06 3.51 -2.54
CA ARG A 486 -4.60 3.42 -2.40
C ARG A 486 -4.16 2.27 -1.49
N VAL A 487 -4.90 2.04 -0.40
CA VAL A 487 -4.68 0.89 0.49
C VAL A 487 -4.82 -0.40 -0.31
N VAL A 488 -5.95 -0.58 -1.00
CA VAL A 488 -6.21 -1.78 -1.82
C VAL A 488 -5.20 -1.94 -2.95
N HIS A 489 -4.82 -0.85 -3.61
CA HIS A 489 -3.80 -0.89 -4.65
C HIS A 489 -2.48 -1.48 -4.14
N MET A 490 -2.06 -1.11 -2.93
CA MET A 490 -0.84 -1.65 -2.33
C MET A 490 -1.03 -3.09 -1.86
N SER A 491 -2.09 -3.38 -1.09
CA SER A 491 -2.32 -4.68 -0.47
C SER A 491 -2.54 -5.81 -1.48
N VAL A 492 -3.20 -5.55 -2.61
CA VAL A 492 -3.38 -6.53 -3.70
C VAL A 492 -2.03 -7.00 -4.23
N GLN A 493 -1.05 -6.11 -4.39
CA GLN A 493 0.29 -6.50 -4.86
C GLN A 493 1.04 -7.42 -3.87
N LEU A 494 0.67 -7.36 -2.58
CA LEU A 494 1.28 -8.12 -1.50
C LEU A 494 0.59 -9.47 -1.27
N PHE A 495 -0.75 -9.49 -1.23
CA PHE A 495 -1.54 -10.66 -0.84
C PHE A 495 -2.02 -11.54 -2.01
N SER A 496 -1.79 -11.14 -3.27
CA SER A 496 -2.16 -11.99 -4.42
C SER A 496 -1.26 -13.21 -4.63
N ASN A 497 -0.09 -13.31 -3.97
CA ASN A 497 0.73 -14.52 -4.04
C ASN A 497 0.33 -15.48 -2.91
N GLU A 498 -0.24 -16.64 -3.27
CA GLU A 498 -0.73 -17.65 -2.33
C GLU A 498 0.33 -18.06 -1.30
N SER A 499 1.54 -18.38 -1.74
CA SER A 499 2.59 -18.88 -0.84
C SER A 499 3.00 -17.84 0.21
N LEU A 500 3.07 -16.57 -0.19
CA LEU A 500 3.39 -15.47 0.71
C LEU A 500 2.22 -15.13 1.62
N ALA A 501 0.99 -15.11 1.10
CA ALA A 501 -0.22 -14.90 1.90
C ALA A 501 -0.35 -15.98 2.98
N LEU A 502 -0.20 -17.27 2.61
CA LEU A 502 -0.20 -18.39 3.55
C LEU A 502 0.90 -18.26 4.60
N LYS A 503 2.10 -17.80 4.21
CA LYS A 503 3.19 -17.52 5.15
C LYS A 503 2.80 -16.43 6.15
N MET A 504 2.16 -15.34 5.71
CA MET A 504 1.68 -14.28 6.62
C MET A 504 0.57 -14.76 7.56
N VAL A 505 -0.30 -15.65 7.07
CA VAL A 505 -1.33 -16.27 7.92
C VAL A 505 -0.70 -17.11 9.01
N ASN A 506 0.30 -17.94 8.67
CA ASN A 506 0.93 -18.85 9.62
C ASN A 506 1.89 -18.14 10.60
N GLU A 507 2.63 -17.13 10.16
CA GLU A 507 3.68 -16.51 10.97
C GLU A 507 3.25 -15.23 11.70
N LEU A 508 2.26 -14.50 11.15
CA LEU A 508 1.80 -13.21 11.69
C LEU A 508 0.30 -13.20 12.00
N SER A 509 -0.37 -14.36 11.92
CA SER A 509 -1.80 -14.51 12.19
C SER A 509 -2.66 -13.56 11.35
N LEU A 510 -2.32 -13.37 10.06
CA LEU A 510 -2.96 -12.37 9.17
C LEU A 510 -4.49 -12.40 9.21
N LEU A 511 -5.13 -13.58 9.17
CA LEU A 511 -6.58 -13.69 9.23
C LEU A 511 -7.16 -13.12 10.55
N HIS A 512 -6.50 -13.37 11.69
CA HIS A 512 -6.91 -12.81 12.97
C HIS A 512 -6.80 -11.29 12.94
N VAL A 513 -5.67 -10.76 12.46
CA VAL A 513 -5.43 -9.32 12.33
C VAL A 513 -6.51 -8.67 11.47
N MET A 514 -6.86 -9.25 10.32
CA MET A 514 -7.88 -8.73 9.42
C MET A 514 -9.26 -8.69 10.07
N ILE A 515 -9.71 -9.81 10.65
CA ILE A 515 -11.05 -9.91 11.26
C ILE A 515 -11.16 -8.99 12.49
N ILE A 516 -10.13 -8.95 13.35
CA ILE A 516 -10.11 -8.07 14.52
C ILE A 516 -10.16 -6.60 14.10
N SER A 517 -9.40 -6.21 13.08
CA SER A 517 -9.39 -4.83 12.58
C SER A 517 -10.75 -4.40 12.05
N LEU A 518 -11.41 -5.26 11.26
CA LEU A 518 -12.75 -5.02 10.73
C LEU A 518 -13.78 -4.95 11.87
N LYS A 519 -13.74 -5.90 12.81
CA LYS A 519 -14.64 -5.95 13.95
C LYS A 519 -14.51 -4.71 14.84
N LEU A 520 -13.28 -4.27 15.14
CA LEU A 520 -13.03 -3.08 15.95
C LEU A 520 -13.58 -1.80 15.31
N MET A 521 -13.47 -1.66 13.98
CA MET A 521 -14.10 -0.55 13.25
C MET A 521 -15.62 -0.56 13.43
N MET A 522 -16.24 -1.73 13.19
CA MET A 522 -17.69 -1.86 13.15
C MET A 522 -18.35 -1.82 14.53
N SER A 523 -17.66 -2.32 15.56
CA SER A 523 -18.15 -2.26 16.95
C SER A 523 -18.36 -0.83 17.46
N LYS A 524 -17.67 0.18 16.90
CA LYS A 524 -17.83 1.59 17.30
C LYS A 524 -19.14 2.22 16.84
N ILE A 525 -19.85 1.57 15.91
CA ILE A 525 -21.05 2.11 15.26
C ILE A 525 -22.28 1.23 15.50
N LEU A 526 -22.28 0.45 16.58
CA LEU A 526 -23.42 -0.39 16.92
C LEU A 526 -24.57 0.42 17.52
N ILE A 527 -25.79 0.09 17.10
CA ILE A 527 -27.05 0.59 17.64
C ILE A 527 -27.94 -0.58 18.06
N GLN A 528 -28.83 -0.35 19.02
CA GLN A 528 -29.79 -1.38 19.44
C GLN A 528 -30.71 -1.73 18.26
N ASN A 529 -30.89 -3.01 18.02
CA ASN A 529 -31.76 -3.50 16.97
C ASN A 529 -33.23 -3.24 17.33
N THR A 530 -33.99 -2.73 16.36
CA THR A 530 -35.40 -2.37 16.53
C THR A 530 -36.36 -3.37 15.91
N LEU A 531 -35.86 -4.52 15.43
CA LEU A 531 -36.70 -5.57 14.87
C LEU A 531 -37.54 -6.20 16.00
N HIS A 532 -38.85 -6.29 15.79
CA HIS A 532 -39.80 -6.81 16.78
C HIS A 532 -39.93 -5.91 18.02
N ASP A 533 -40.17 -6.48 19.21
CA ASP A 533 -40.34 -5.71 20.45
C ASP A 533 -38.99 -5.17 20.94
N PRO A 534 -38.71 -3.86 20.80
CA PRO A 534 -37.40 -3.30 21.15
C PRO A 534 -37.11 -3.37 22.65
N LYS A 535 -38.14 -3.55 23.50
CA LYS A 535 -37.97 -3.68 24.95
C LYS A 535 -37.44 -5.05 25.35
N LYS A 536 -37.63 -6.06 24.49
CA LYS A 536 -37.17 -7.44 24.70
C LYS A 536 -36.00 -7.82 23.81
N ASN A 537 -35.71 -6.98 22.81
CA ASN A 537 -34.58 -7.14 21.90
C ASN A 537 -33.31 -6.54 22.52
N PHE A 538 -32.30 -7.39 22.71
CA PHE A 538 -30.98 -7.00 23.22
C PHE A 538 -29.87 -7.19 22.17
N HIS A 539 -30.25 -7.46 20.93
CA HIS A 539 -29.34 -7.56 19.79
C HIS A 539 -28.86 -6.17 19.36
N PHE A 540 -27.59 -6.06 18.96
CA PHE A 540 -27.00 -4.83 18.44
C PHE A 540 -26.55 -5.04 17.01
N VAL A 541 -26.78 -4.03 16.16
CA VAL A 541 -26.47 -4.07 14.73
C VAL A 541 -25.72 -2.83 14.30
N ILE A 542 -25.05 -2.91 13.16
CA ILE A 542 -24.34 -1.79 12.55
C ILE A 542 -25.31 -0.67 12.16
N ASP A 543 -25.02 0.55 12.60
CA ASP A 543 -25.71 1.77 12.16
C ASP A 543 -25.24 2.19 10.76
N CYS A 544 -26.06 1.84 9.77
CA CYS A 544 -25.82 2.16 8.35
C CYS A 544 -25.90 3.66 8.04
N THR A 545 -26.28 4.51 9.00
CA THR A 545 -26.32 5.97 8.81
C THR A 545 -24.98 6.65 9.09
N ARG A 546 -24.02 5.93 9.69
CA ARG A 546 -22.70 6.44 10.08
C ARG A 546 -21.79 6.63 8.88
N GLN A 547 -20.89 7.60 8.99
CA GLN A 547 -19.97 7.96 7.91
C GLN A 547 -19.08 6.79 7.45
N VAL A 548 -18.60 5.97 8.39
CA VAL A 548 -17.84 4.74 8.10
C VAL A 548 -18.56 3.81 7.10
N MET A 549 -19.89 3.77 7.15
CA MET A 549 -20.71 2.96 6.25
C MET A 549 -21.01 3.66 4.92
N LYS A 550 -21.28 4.98 4.96
CA LYS A 550 -21.61 5.79 3.78
C LYS A 550 -20.42 6.02 2.87
N ASP A 551 -19.23 6.24 3.45
CA ASP A 551 -17.98 6.53 2.74
C ASP A 551 -17.17 5.23 2.50
N HIS A 552 -17.81 4.06 2.61
CA HIS A 552 -17.20 2.74 2.37
C HIS A 552 -15.85 2.49 3.06
N CYS A 553 -15.61 3.07 4.24
CA CYS A 553 -14.32 2.97 4.93
C CYS A 553 -13.95 1.52 5.32
N TYR A 554 -14.90 0.60 5.39
CA TYR A 554 -14.64 -0.82 5.67
C TYR A 554 -14.15 -1.60 4.44
N TRP A 555 -14.39 -1.08 3.23
CA TRP A 555 -14.18 -1.80 1.98
C TRP A 555 -12.74 -2.31 1.78
N PRO A 556 -11.67 -1.55 2.11
CA PRO A 556 -10.31 -2.05 1.96
C PRO A 556 -10.04 -3.33 2.76
N LEU A 557 -10.57 -3.40 3.99
CA LEU A 557 -10.36 -4.55 4.87
C LEU A 557 -11.09 -5.80 4.35
N VAL A 558 -12.31 -5.60 3.85
CA VAL A 558 -13.13 -6.66 3.28
C VAL A 558 -12.56 -7.16 1.95
N SER A 559 -12.10 -6.23 1.11
CA SER A 559 -11.44 -6.54 -0.17
C SER A 559 -10.19 -7.39 0.05
N ASP A 560 -9.34 -7.01 1.00
CA ASP A 560 -8.12 -7.74 1.35
C ASP A 560 -8.43 -9.12 1.94
N PHE A 561 -9.43 -9.21 2.82
CA PHE A 561 -9.88 -10.49 3.38
C PHE A 561 -10.39 -11.43 2.27
N ASN A 562 -11.19 -10.92 1.34
CA ASN A 562 -11.68 -11.67 0.18
C ASN A 562 -10.53 -12.12 -0.74
N ASN A 563 -9.56 -11.25 -1.00
CA ASN A 563 -8.37 -11.56 -1.81
C ASN A 563 -7.58 -12.71 -1.18
N VAL A 564 -7.37 -12.68 0.13
CA VAL A 564 -6.66 -13.72 0.86
C VAL A 564 -7.44 -15.04 0.90
N LEU A 565 -8.76 -15.00 1.12
CA LEU A 565 -9.63 -16.19 1.10
C LEU A 565 -9.82 -16.79 -0.31
N SER A 566 -9.47 -16.06 -1.37
CA SER A 566 -9.51 -16.62 -2.73
C SER A 566 -8.47 -17.72 -2.95
N HIS A 567 -7.46 -17.82 -2.08
CA HIS A 567 -6.48 -18.90 -2.08
C HIS A 567 -7.00 -20.10 -1.27
N GLU A 568 -7.06 -21.28 -1.89
CA GLU A 568 -7.57 -22.50 -1.25
C GLU A 568 -6.82 -22.82 0.06
N SER A 569 -5.48 -22.75 0.02
CA SER A 569 -4.67 -23.08 1.20
C SER A 569 -4.97 -22.18 2.41
N VAL A 570 -5.30 -20.91 2.16
CA VAL A 570 -5.65 -19.95 3.22
C VAL A 570 -7.09 -20.15 3.70
N ALA A 571 -8.04 -20.36 2.78
CA ALA A 571 -9.42 -20.65 3.13
C ALA A 571 -9.55 -21.92 4.00
N LEU A 572 -8.72 -22.93 3.74
CA LEU A 572 -8.66 -24.13 4.57
C LEU A 572 -8.08 -23.86 5.96
N VAL A 573 -7.15 -22.92 6.13
CA VAL A 573 -6.70 -22.49 7.47
C VAL A 573 -7.86 -21.82 8.21
N PHE A 574 -8.57 -20.89 7.57
CA PHE A 574 -9.76 -20.24 8.14
C PHE A 574 -10.80 -21.26 8.62
N LEU A 575 -11.16 -22.23 7.76
CA LEU A 575 -12.19 -23.24 8.07
C LEU A 575 -11.78 -24.22 9.18
N ARG A 576 -10.47 -24.40 9.42
CA ARG A 576 -9.97 -25.32 10.44
C ARG A 576 -9.89 -24.67 11.82
N ASP A 577 -9.75 -23.36 11.90
CA ASP A 577 -9.58 -22.60 13.14
C ASP A 577 -10.94 -22.20 13.76
N ASP A 578 -11.23 -22.71 14.96
CA ASP A 578 -12.47 -22.41 15.68
C ASP A 578 -12.58 -20.95 16.11
N ASN A 579 -11.46 -20.30 16.45
CA ASN A 579 -11.43 -18.92 16.93
C ASN A 579 -11.69 -17.95 15.78
N LEU A 580 -11.13 -18.22 14.60
CA LEU A 580 -11.40 -17.42 13.40
C LEU A 580 -12.87 -17.49 12.99
N ILE A 581 -13.46 -18.69 13.00
CA ILE A 581 -14.88 -18.88 12.70
C ILE A 581 -15.73 -18.14 13.73
N ASP A 582 -15.44 -18.31 15.02
CA ASP A 582 -16.20 -17.64 16.09
C ASP A 582 -16.17 -16.11 15.94
N MET A 583 -14.98 -15.52 15.77
CA MET A 583 -14.86 -14.08 15.54
C MET A 583 -15.59 -13.61 14.27
N TRP A 584 -15.53 -14.39 13.19
CA TRP A 584 -16.25 -14.08 11.95
C TRP A 584 -17.77 -14.11 12.17
N PHE A 585 -18.28 -15.11 12.88
CA PHE A 585 -19.71 -15.21 13.18
C PHE A 585 -20.18 -14.11 14.14
N GLN A 586 -19.36 -13.69 15.10
CA GLN A 586 -19.62 -12.49 15.89
C GLN A 586 -19.73 -11.23 15.03
N PHE A 587 -18.89 -11.10 13.99
CA PHE A 587 -19.01 -10.01 13.01
C PHE A 587 -20.30 -10.13 12.18
N LEU A 588 -20.62 -11.31 11.65
CA LEU A 588 -21.87 -11.55 10.88
C LEU A 588 -23.13 -11.24 11.70
N GLN A 589 -23.10 -11.47 13.02
CA GLN A 589 -24.21 -11.10 13.91
C GLN A 589 -24.48 -9.59 13.91
N MET A 590 -23.45 -8.75 13.79
CA MET A 590 -23.62 -7.28 13.73
C MET A 590 -24.37 -6.83 12.45
N LEU A 591 -24.32 -7.65 11.39
CA LEU A 591 -25.05 -7.45 10.14
C LEU A 591 -26.45 -8.10 10.16
N GLN A 592 -26.67 -9.11 11.01
CA GLN A 592 -27.91 -9.86 11.08
C GLN A 592 -29.05 -8.99 11.62
N GLY A 593 -30.00 -8.65 10.73
CA GLY A 593 -31.16 -7.82 11.04
C GLY A 593 -30.88 -6.31 11.02
N MET A 594 -29.77 -5.85 10.45
CA MET A 594 -29.46 -4.41 10.32
C MET A 594 -30.43 -3.68 9.38
N ASN A 595 -30.42 -2.34 9.39
CA ASN A 595 -31.25 -1.47 8.52
C ASN A 595 -32.74 -1.89 8.51
N VAL A 596 -33.36 -1.90 9.70
CA VAL A 596 -34.77 -2.28 9.87
C VAL A 596 -35.67 -1.25 9.19
N ASN A 597 -36.54 -1.75 8.31
CA ASN A 597 -37.53 -0.95 7.60
C ASN A 597 -38.87 -1.01 8.31
N VAL A 598 -39.51 0.15 8.44
CA VAL A 598 -40.85 0.29 9.00
C VAL A 598 -41.81 0.58 7.85
N ARG A 599 -42.91 -0.15 7.79
CA ARG A 599 -43.92 0.02 6.75
C ARG A 599 -44.72 1.31 6.99
N GLU A 600 -44.64 2.24 6.04
CA GLU A 600 -45.50 3.42 6.00
C GLU A 600 -46.86 3.08 5.35
N THR A 601 -47.96 3.40 6.03
CA THR A 601 -49.33 3.12 5.54
C THR A 601 -50.16 4.37 5.28
N ALA A 602 -49.67 5.54 5.67
CA ALA A 602 -50.43 6.80 5.63
C ALA A 602 -50.03 7.73 4.47
N SER A 603 -48.75 7.75 4.11
CA SER A 603 -48.20 8.64 3.07
C SER A 603 -47.19 7.91 2.19
N HIS A 604 -47.11 8.31 0.93
CA HIS A 604 -46.08 7.84 0.02
C HIS A 604 -44.69 8.30 0.48
N VAL A 605 -43.71 7.40 0.43
CA VAL A 605 -42.30 7.71 0.69
C VAL A 605 -41.66 8.12 -0.62
N GLU A 606 -41.40 9.41 -0.80
CA GLU A 606 -40.90 9.97 -2.07
C GLU A 606 -39.43 9.63 -2.34
N PHE A 607 -38.61 9.45 -1.30
CA PHE A 607 -37.17 9.21 -1.42
C PHE A 607 -36.72 8.08 -0.51
N GLU A 608 -35.89 7.19 -1.04
CA GLU A 608 -35.25 6.14 -0.25
C GLU A 608 -34.18 6.74 0.68
N PRO A 609 -34.04 6.23 1.92
CA PRO A 609 -32.95 6.64 2.79
C PRO A 609 -31.58 6.29 2.22
N ASN A 610 -30.60 7.20 2.32
CA ASN A 610 -29.21 6.95 1.90
C ASN A 610 -28.55 5.75 2.63
N SER A 611 -29.16 5.22 3.70
CA SER A 611 -28.67 4.03 4.41
C SER A 611 -28.90 2.73 3.63
N TYR A 612 -29.80 2.71 2.63
CA TYR A 612 -30.10 1.51 1.85
C TYR A 612 -28.87 1.02 1.09
N TYR A 613 -28.27 1.89 0.29
CA TYR A 613 -27.09 1.58 -0.49
C TYR A 613 -25.96 1.08 0.42
N ALA A 614 -25.69 1.79 1.52
CA ALA A 614 -24.66 1.40 2.49
C ALA A 614 -24.91 0.00 3.09
N ALA A 615 -26.16 -0.32 3.44
CA ALA A 615 -26.51 -1.61 4.03
C ALA A 615 -26.41 -2.77 3.04
N PHE A 616 -26.94 -2.61 1.82
CA PHE A 616 -26.88 -3.64 0.78
C PHE A 616 -25.45 -3.89 0.30
N SER A 617 -24.68 -2.83 0.05
CA SER A 617 -23.27 -2.96 -0.35
C SER A 617 -22.45 -3.62 0.75
N CYS A 618 -22.64 -3.22 2.01
CA CYS A 618 -21.90 -3.82 3.13
C CYS A 618 -22.21 -5.31 3.27
N GLU A 619 -23.47 -5.73 3.24
CA GLU A 619 -23.78 -7.16 3.34
C GLU A 619 -23.24 -7.95 2.13
N LEU A 620 -23.39 -7.41 0.92
CA LEU A 620 -22.90 -8.07 -0.29
C LEU A 620 -21.38 -8.30 -0.20
N GLU A 621 -20.64 -7.25 0.14
CA GLU A 621 -19.19 -7.25 0.12
C GLU A 621 -18.58 -7.94 1.34
N ALA A 622 -19.07 -7.60 2.55
CA ALA A 622 -18.50 -8.04 3.81
C ALA A 622 -19.05 -9.38 4.31
N SER A 623 -20.10 -9.92 3.70
CA SER A 623 -20.68 -11.20 4.09
C SER A 623 -20.80 -12.17 2.90
N ALA A 624 -21.50 -11.78 1.84
CA ALA A 624 -21.80 -12.71 0.75
C ALA A 624 -20.57 -13.06 -0.10
N TYR A 625 -19.70 -12.11 -0.46
CA TYR A 625 -18.46 -12.42 -1.19
C TYR A 625 -17.51 -13.35 -0.41
N PRO A 626 -17.21 -13.12 0.89
CA PRO A 626 -16.42 -14.07 1.67
C PRO A 626 -17.05 -15.46 1.71
N MET A 627 -18.38 -15.54 1.88
CA MET A 627 -19.13 -16.80 1.88
C MET A 627 -18.89 -17.59 0.60
N TRP A 628 -19.08 -16.95 -0.55
CA TRP A 628 -18.90 -17.58 -1.85
C TRP A 628 -17.45 -17.92 -2.13
N SER A 629 -16.50 -17.08 -1.70
CA SER A 629 -15.06 -17.37 -1.79
C SER A 629 -14.72 -18.65 -1.04
N ILE A 630 -15.19 -18.80 0.21
CA ILE A 630 -14.99 -20.01 1.01
C ILE A 630 -15.66 -21.23 0.37
N ILE A 631 -16.93 -21.11 -0.05
CA ILE A 631 -17.69 -22.20 -0.68
C ILE A 631 -17.02 -22.66 -1.99
N SER A 632 -16.39 -21.75 -2.72
CA SER A 632 -15.74 -22.07 -4.00
C SER A 632 -14.65 -23.15 -3.85
N HIS A 633 -14.05 -23.29 -2.66
CA HIS A 633 -13.04 -24.31 -2.34
C HIS A 633 -13.62 -25.64 -1.85
N LEU A 634 -14.94 -25.75 -1.68
CA LEU A 634 -15.63 -26.92 -1.11
C LEU A 634 -16.43 -27.68 -2.17
N GLN A 635 -15.78 -28.11 -3.26
CA GLN A 635 -16.46 -28.67 -4.44
C GLN A 635 -16.71 -30.19 -4.42
N ASP A 636 -16.16 -30.91 -3.44
CA ASP A 636 -16.29 -32.36 -3.33
C ASP A 636 -16.35 -32.84 -1.87
N GLY A 637 -16.44 -34.16 -1.68
CA GLY A 637 -16.53 -34.78 -0.36
C GLY A 637 -15.27 -34.67 0.52
N THR A 638 -14.12 -34.24 -0.01
CA THR A 638 -12.83 -34.20 0.71
C THR A 638 -12.91 -33.35 1.97
N HIS A 639 -13.59 -32.20 1.87
CA HIS A 639 -13.71 -31.22 2.95
C HIS A 639 -15.12 -31.18 3.57
N ALA A 640 -15.93 -32.24 3.41
CA ALA A 640 -17.33 -32.30 3.86
C ALA A 640 -17.51 -32.02 5.37
N HIS A 641 -16.54 -32.43 6.20
CA HIS A 641 -16.54 -32.15 7.63
C HIS A 641 -16.42 -30.66 7.96
N LEU A 642 -15.70 -29.87 7.15
CA LEU A 642 -15.57 -28.42 7.33
C LEU A 642 -16.88 -27.70 6.98
N ALA A 643 -17.56 -28.11 5.90
CA ALA A 643 -18.89 -27.58 5.58
C ALA A 643 -19.89 -27.85 6.70
N ARG A 644 -19.92 -29.07 7.23
CA ARG A 644 -20.75 -29.44 8.39
C ARG A 644 -20.44 -28.60 9.62
N LYS A 645 -19.16 -28.31 9.87
CA LYS A 645 -18.71 -27.44 10.97
C LYS A 645 -19.33 -26.04 10.83
N ILE A 646 -19.24 -25.41 9.66
CA ILE A 646 -19.84 -24.09 9.41
C ILE A 646 -21.36 -24.13 9.56
N ILE A 647 -22.04 -25.16 9.06
CA ILE A 647 -23.49 -25.34 9.23
C ILE A 647 -23.86 -25.38 10.72
N ASN A 648 -23.10 -26.10 11.55
CA ASN A 648 -23.34 -26.15 12.99
C ASN A 648 -23.15 -24.78 13.65
N TYR A 649 -22.12 -24.01 13.27
CA TYR A 649 -21.95 -22.63 13.73
C TYR A 649 -23.15 -21.77 13.32
N CYS A 650 -23.61 -21.84 12.07
CA CYS A 650 -24.82 -21.13 11.63
C CYS A 650 -26.03 -21.45 12.48
N VAL A 651 -26.32 -22.73 12.74
CA VAL A 651 -27.48 -23.15 13.53
C VAL A 651 -27.38 -22.63 14.97
N THR A 652 -26.21 -22.75 15.60
CA THR A 652 -25.99 -22.27 16.96
C THR A 652 -26.14 -20.75 17.07
N THR A 653 -25.45 -20.00 16.21
CA THR A 653 -25.48 -18.53 16.23
C THR A 653 -26.87 -17.99 15.85
N LEU A 654 -27.57 -18.63 14.92
CA LEU A 654 -28.96 -18.25 14.59
C LEU A 654 -29.91 -18.50 15.76
N HIS A 655 -29.73 -19.60 16.50
CA HIS A 655 -30.53 -19.89 17.68
C HIS A 655 -30.31 -18.82 18.77
N GLU A 656 -29.05 -18.46 19.05
CA GLU A 656 -28.71 -17.37 19.98
C GLU A 656 -29.27 -16.01 19.53
N TRP A 657 -29.21 -15.72 18.23
CA TRP A 657 -29.78 -14.51 17.66
C TRP A 657 -31.31 -14.47 17.81
N LEU A 658 -32.02 -15.57 17.52
CA LEU A 658 -33.47 -15.68 17.70
C LEU A 658 -33.88 -15.44 19.17
N ASP A 659 -33.13 -15.99 20.12
CA ASP A 659 -33.30 -15.70 21.54
C ASP A 659 -33.08 -14.21 21.84
N SER A 660 -32.11 -13.58 21.17
CA SER A 660 -31.74 -12.16 21.32
C SER A 660 -32.78 -11.17 20.84
N ILE A 661 -33.57 -11.54 19.83
CA ILE A 661 -34.70 -10.77 19.31
C ILE A 661 -36.06 -11.24 19.86
N TYR A 662 -36.04 -12.13 20.86
CA TYR A 662 -37.22 -12.68 21.56
C TYR A 662 -38.19 -13.46 20.65
N ILE A 663 -37.71 -14.15 19.61
CA ILE A 663 -38.53 -15.10 18.84
C ILE A 663 -38.41 -16.49 19.48
N LYS A 664 -39.44 -16.88 20.24
CA LYS A 664 -39.49 -18.19 20.92
C LYS A 664 -40.43 -19.21 20.27
N GLU A 665 -41.33 -18.74 19.40
CA GLU A 665 -42.34 -19.57 18.75
C GLU A 665 -42.43 -19.19 17.27
N PRO A 666 -42.66 -20.15 16.36
CA PRO A 666 -42.77 -19.90 14.92
C PRO A 666 -44.15 -19.33 14.57
N LYS A 667 -44.48 -18.15 15.14
CA LYS A 667 -45.75 -17.45 14.93
C LYS A 667 -45.53 -16.15 14.16
N LEU A 668 -46.55 -15.78 13.39
CA LEU A 668 -46.63 -14.53 12.63
C LEU A 668 -47.79 -13.71 13.20
N SER A 669 -47.52 -12.57 13.81
CA SER A 669 -48.55 -11.59 14.16
C SER A 669 -48.57 -10.40 13.20
N LEU A 670 -49.70 -9.69 13.12
CA LEU A 670 -49.88 -8.59 12.17
C LEU A 670 -49.00 -7.38 12.51
N GLU A 671 -48.85 -7.08 13.81
CA GLU A 671 -48.00 -5.99 14.32
C GLU A 671 -46.52 -6.22 13.98
N GLU A 672 -46.10 -7.48 14.04
CA GLU A 672 -44.78 -7.97 13.66
C GLU A 672 -44.47 -7.93 12.16
N MET A 673 -45.47 -7.71 11.29
CA MET A 673 -45.27 -7.53 9.85
C MET A 673 -45.07 -6.05 9.46
N MET A 674 -45.20 -5.12 10.41
CA MET A 674 -44.96 -3.69 10.17
C MET A 674 -43.48 -3.33 10.09
N GLN A 675 -42.60 -4.26 10.46
CA GLN A 675 -41.15 -4.09 10.43
C GLN A 675 -40.49 -5.26 9.71
N ALA A 676 -39.47 -4.99 8.91
CA ALA A 676 -38.67 -6.03 8.27
C ALA A 676 -37.23 -5.57 8.04
N SER A 677 -36.28 -6.48 8.15
CA SER A 677 -34.92 -6.29 7.62
C SER A 677 -34.72 -7.22 6.42
N PHE A 678 -34.03 -6.72 5.38
CA PHE A 678 -33.62 -7.51 4.23
C PHE A 678 -32.24 -8.18 4.43
N HIS A 679 -31.63 -7.97 5.60
CA HIS A 679 -30.27 -8.35 5.89
C HIS A 679 -30.23 -9.54 6.86
N PHE A 680 -29.99 -10.73 6.31
CA PHE A 680 -29.98 -12.00 7.04
C PHE A 680 -28.78 -12.88 6.66
N PRO A 681 -27.54 -12.37 6.80
CA PRO A 681 -26.34 -13.05 6.37
C PRO A 681 -26.19 -14.45 6.98
N LEU A 682 -26.54 -14.65 8.25
CA LEU A 682 -26.43 -15.97 8.88
C LEU A 682 -27.37 -17.01 8.24
N HIS A 683 -28.57 -16.59 7.82
CA HIS A 683 -29.48 -17.48 7.09
C HIS A 683 -28.97 -17.77 5.69
N ARG A 684 -28.35 -16.78 5.02
CA ARG A 684 -27.71 -16.96 3.70
C ARG A 684 -26.55 -17.95 3.78
N TYR A 685 -25.71 -17.85 4.82
CA TYR A 685 -24.65 -18.83 5.11
C TYR A 685 -25.23 -20.22 5.32
N LEU A 686 -26.23 -20.38 6.20
CA LEU A 686 -26.85 -21.68 6.44
C LEU A 686 -27.37 -22.30 5.13
N ALA A 687 -28.13 -21.53 4.35
CA ALA A 687 -28.71 -22.01 3.10
C ALA A 687 -27.64 -22.40 2.07
N ALA A 688 -26.62 -21.56 1.90
CA ALA A 688 -25.56 -21.80 0.92
C ALA A 688 -24.72 -23.03 1.29
N PHE A 689 -24.29 -23.16 2.55
CA PHE A 689 -23.49 -24.30 2.99
C PHE A 689 -24.30 -25.61 3.02
N VAL A 690 -25.58 -25.59 3.42
CA VAL A 690 -26.46 -26.78 3.33
C VAL A 690 -26.63 -27.20 1.88
N CYS A 691 -26.89 -26.26 0.97
CA CYS A 691 -27.00 -26.55 -0.46
C CYS A 691 -25.71 -27.17 -1.01
N GLN A 692 -24.56 -26.57 -0.71
CA GLN A 692 -23.26 -27.08 -1.14
C GLN A 692 -22.99 -28.49 -0.60
N ALA A 693 -23.21 -28.70 0.70
CA ALA A 693 -23.00 -29.99 1.37
C ALA A 693 -23.81 -31.13 0.73
N VAL A 694 -25.09 -30.87 0.41
CA VAL A 694 -26.00 -31.87 -0.17
C VAL A 694 -25.72 -32.09 -1.66
N THR A 695 -25.57 -31.01 -2.43
CA THR A 695 -25.50 -31.09 -3.90
C THR A 695 -24.12 -31.46 -4.44
N LYS A 696 -23.04 -31.13 -3.71
CA LYS A 696 -21.65 -31.31 -4.17
C LYS A 696 -20.83 -32.24 -3.30
N MET A 697 -21.11 -32.32 -2.00
CA MET A 697 -20.25 -33.04 -1.05
C MET A 697 -20.82 -34.40 -0.61
N GLY A 698 -22.01 -34.77 -1.09
CA GLY A 698 -22.64 -36.07 -0.83
C GLY A 698 -23.15 -36.26 0.61
N ILE A 699 -23.34 -35.18 1.37
CA ILE A 699 -23.91 -35.25 2.72
C ILE A 699 -25.44 -35.36 2.60
N SER A 700 -26.07 -36.27 3.33
CA SER A 700 -27.53 -36.35 3.32
C SER A 700 -28.18 -35.12 3.97
N LEU A 701 -29.38 -34.72 3.51
CA LEU A 701 -30.06 -33.57 4.10
C LEU A 701 -30.34 -33.78 5.61
N SER A 702 -30.71 -35.00 6.02
CA SER A 702 -30.95 -35.34 7.43
C SER A 702 -29.73 -35.14 8.34
N GLU A 703 -28.53 -35.15 7.78
CA GLU A 703 -27.27 -35.02 8.51
C GLU A 703 -26.85 -33.56 8.75
N VAL A 704 -27.43 -32.61 8.03
CA VAL A 704 -27.10 -31.17 8.10
C VAL A 704 -28.24 -30.31 8.65
N LEU A 705 -29.43 -30.89 8.82
CA LEU A 705 -30.54 -30.22 9.49
C LEU A 705 -30.31 -30.20 11.02
N PRO A 706 -30.85 -29.19 11.73
CA PRO A 706 -30.77 -29.14 13.19
C PRO A 706 -31.37 -30.39 13.83
N SER A 707 -30.65 -30.99 14.80
CA SER A 707 -31.11 -32.19 15.50
C SER A 707 -32.33 -31.96 16.39
N ARG A 708 -32.54 -30.71 16.84
CA ARG A 708 -33.67 -30.30 17.69
C ARG A 708 -34.86 -29.89 16.79
N PRO A 709 -36.02 -30.57 16.88
CA PRO A 709 -37.14 -30.38 15.94
C PRO A 709 -37.83 -29.02 16.06
N ASP A 710 -37.69 -28.34 17.19
CA ASP A 710 -38.21 -26.99 17.47
C ASP A 710 -37.38 -25.88 16.79
N ILE A 711 -36.08 -26.10 16.54
CA ILE A 711 -35.22 -25.07 15.93
C ILE A 711 -35.59 -24.84 14.47
N LEU A 712 -35.76 -25.91 13.69
CA LEU A 712 -35.94 -25.77 12.24
C LEU A 712 -37.14 -24.87 11.87
N PRO A 713 -38.33 -25.02 12.48
CA PRO A 713 -39.44 -24.07 12.30
C PRO A 713 -39.07 -22.62 12.64
N LEU A 714 -38.28 -22.39 13.70
CA LEU A 714 -37.83 -21.05 14.09
C LEU A 714 -36.84 -20.45 13.08
N LEU A 715 -35.93 -21.25 12.52
CA LEU A 715 -35.02 -20.79 11.46
C LEU A 715 -35.77 -20.46 10.17
N MET A 716 -36.83 -21.21 9.87
CA MET A 716 -37.64 -21.01 8.66
C MET A 716 -38.60 -19.83 8.78
N ILE A 717 -39.14 -19.55 9.97
CA ILE A 717 -40.18 -18.52 10.11
C ILE A 717 -39.64 -17.16 9.70
N HIS A 718 -38.41 -16.80 10.08
CA HIS A 718 -37.87 -15.46 9.88
C HIS A 718 -37.74 -15.06 8.39
N PRO A 719 -37.09 -15.84 7.50
CA PRO A 719 -37.09 -15.55 6.06
C PRO A 719 -38.48 -15.56 5.43
N LEU A 720 -39.37 -16.46 5.89
CA LEU A 720 -40.76 -16.50 5.40
C LEU A 720 -41.52 -15.21 5.73
N ARG A 721 -41.27 -14.58 6.89
CA ARG A 721 -41.90 -13.28 7.22
C ARG A 721 -41.51 -12.22 6.21
N VAL A 722 -40.24 -12.15 5.83
CA VAL A 722 -39.76 -11.18 4.82
C VAL A 722 -40.45 -11.43 3.48
N GLN A 723 -40.54 -12.69 3.03
CA GLN A 723 -41.24 -13.04 1.78
C GLN A 723 -42.72 -12.65 1.80
N VAL A 724 -43.42 -12.91 2.92
CA VAL A 724 -44.83 -12.55 3.10
C VAL A 724 -45.00 -11.04 3.15
N SER A 725 -44.15 -10.31 3.87
CA SER A 725 -44.16 -8.85 3.91
C SER A 725 -43.97 -8.24 2.51
N VAL A 726 -43.06 -8.78 1.68
CA VAL A 726 -42.88 -8.35 0.28
C VAL A 726 -44.13 -8.63 -0.57
N GLN A 727 -44.78 -9.79 -0.40
CA GLN A 727 -46.02 -10.08 -1.12
C GLN A 727 -47.18 -9.17 -0.68
N PHE A 728 -47.26 -8.79 0.58
CA PHE A 728 -48.24 -7.81 1.07
C PHE A 728 -47.96 -6.40 0.55
N ILE A 729 -46.69 -6.02 0.35
CA ILE A 729 -46.29 -4.76 -0.28
C ILE A 729 -46.77 -4.73 -1.74
N ASN A 730 -46.55 -5.81 -2.50
CA ASN A 730 -46.91 -5.87 -3.94
C ASN A 730 -48.42 -5.98 -4.22
N ARG A 731 -49.26 -6.22 -3.20
CA ARG A 731 -50.73 -6.39 -3.33
C ARG A 731 -51.54 -5.16 -2.94
N THR A 732 -50.88 -4.11 -2.48
CA THR A 732 -51.47 -2.79 -2.18
C THR A 732 -50.88 -1.77 -3.13
#